data_AF-A0A0K6I9G4-F1
#
_entry.id   AF-A0A0K6I9G4-F1
#
_cell.length_a   1.000
_cell.length_b   1.000
_cell.length_c   1.000
_cell.angle_alpha   90.00
_cell.angle_beta   90.00
_cell.angle_gamma   90.00
#
_symmetry.space_group_name_H-M   'P 1'
#
loop_
_entity.id
_entity.type
_entity.pdbx_description
1 polymer ?
#
loop_
_entity_poly.entity_id
_entity_poly.type
_entity_poly.pdbx_seq_one_letter_code
_entity_poly.pdbx_strand_id
1 'polypeptide(L)'
;MSEVIDAVESPQQAARRLSAPARRDGFEPEALHPYTDDAGNALFWRIRLKHPDGSKWIRPMRRTADGTGYEIGEPSAPAAGKPLYNLRAIAAHPDAAVIVTEGEKAADALGKLGLIATTSGGASSANAADWAPLASRRVLIWPDHDEPGAQYGREVAARLLALGSTIAVIDVAALGLPPKADAWDWWKARPQTTAAEVLALAALPVLPAAPLANAANLANAERHSQHSQLPPLPVPQALERACALVMPQTEGSDAPYPLGALGPLAAAAAALAEGAQVSPAMAGQSLLAAAALLVQGAANVRTLSGHAAPLSLYALTIAQSGDGKDTADRPALRPIHDFQREAGQRHAEAMQAYEEAKSRRKKNDPPPDPPGPAPYRIAADLTIEGMRRSFAEGVSAQGVFSTEAGAVLAGHAMTPENRTKTAASLCGLWDRGHLSVVRAGGGRTERYGVRLSAHLLIQPAALGDVMGDEVLSGIGFWPRFLLAWPAPLAPRVFKPWRPEHSPDMLRYWADCKRLLSRPLPDDCDPLPVVELDAQAAQRMAGFFEDMEREGRQGGLRDVQPFALRATEQACRIAGVLTCFAGAEGIDDQAAAWGAALAAHSLDNWQAALSGKADPTPGRALTLYRWLVERVGWVALKDIPRIGPSCLRSADRRNDALDRLEALGLVEFDGQNVKAQGVDHARR
;
A
#
# COMPACT_ATOMS: atom_id res chain seq x y z
N MET A 1 12.08 -27.60 -70.32
CA MET A 1 11.35 -28.13 -69.16
C MET A 1 12.41 -28.43 -68.09
N SER A 2 12.99 -27.38 -67.49
CA SER A 2 12.55 -26.76 -66.21
C SER A 2 12.76 -27.70 -65.03
N GLU A 3 14.02 -27.79 -64.58
CA GLU A 3 14.37 -28.26 -63.24
C GLU A 3 13.76 -27.31 -62.21
N VAL A 4 12.75 -27.78 -61.49
CA VAL A 4 12.19 -27.10 -60.33
C VAL A 4 13.11 -27.45 -59.15
N ILE A 5 14.02 -26.55 -58.82
CA ILE A 5 14.76 -26.60 -57.55
C ILE A 5 13.74 -26.24 -56.46
N ASP A 6 13.46 -27.15 -55.54
CA ASP A 6 12.69 -26.91 -54.32
C ASP A 6 13.38 -25.81 -53.50
N ALA A 7 12.97 -24.56 -53.71
CA ALA A 7 13.53 -23.41 -53.02
C ALA A 7 13.02 -23.38 -51.56
N VAL A 8 13.88 -23.82 -50.64
CA VAL A 8 13.67 -23.65 -49.19
C VAL A 8 13.39 -22.17 -48.89
N GLU A 9 12.25 -21.89 -48.27
CA GLU A 9 11.85 -20.52 -47.90
C GLU A 9 12.96 -19.84 -47.07
N SER A 10 13.39 -18.64 -47.46
CA SER A 10 14.33 -17.86 -46.66
C SER A 10 13.64 -17.24 -45.44
N PRO A 11 14.36 -16.95 -44.34
CA PRO A 11 13.78 -16.24 -43.18
C PRO A 11 13.11 -14.91 -43.56
N GLN A 12 13.64 -14.19 -44.54
CA GLN A 12 13.07 -12.92 -45.00
C GLN A 12 11.74 -13.13 -45.76
N GLN A 13 11.64 -14.18 -46.57
CA GLN A 13 10.39 -14.57 -47.23
C GLN A 13 9.34 -15.00 -46.21
N ALA A 14 9.74 -15.83 -45.24
CA ALA A 14 8.89 -16.26 -44.14
C ALA A 14 8.38 -15.08 -43.29
N ALA A 15 9.26 -14.16 -42.90
CA ALA A 15 8.88 -12.98 -42.12
C ALA A 15 7.85 -12.12 -42.88
N ARG A 16 8.00 -11.95 -44.19
CA ARG A 16 7.02 -11.22 -45.04
C ARG A 16 5.68 -11.93 -45.12
N ARG A 17 5.68 -13.27 -45.20
CA ARG A 17 4.47 -14.11 -45.22
C ARG A 17 3.75 -14.08 -43.88
N LEU A 18 4.47 -14.33 -42.78
CA LEU A 18 3.91 -14.40 -41.43
C LEU A 18 3.40 -13.04 -40.92
N SER A 19 3.98 -11.94 -41.38
CA SER A 19 3.52 -10.59 -41.06
C SER A 19 2.49 -10.01 -42.05
N ALA A 20 2.08 -10.78 -43.07
CA ALA A 20 1.15 -10.29 -44.10
C ALA A 20 -0.19 -9.72 -43.56
N PRO A 21 -0.79 -10.25 -42.48
CA PRO A 21 -1.95 -9.61 -41.85
C PRO A 21 -1.64 -8.21 -41.31
N ALA A 22 -0.60 -8.05 -40.49
CA ALA A 22 -0.20 -6.75 -39.95
C ALA A 22 0.17 -5.75 -41.06
N ARG A 23 0.77 -6.21 -42.16
CA ARG A 23 1.09 -5.36 -43.31
C ARG A 23 -0.15 -4.87 -44.07
N ARG A 24 -1.25 -5.64 -44.06
CA ARG A 24 -2.54 -5.16 -44.61
C ARG A 24 -3.15 -4.07 -43.73
N ASP A 25 -2.86 -4.09 -42.44
CA ASP A 25 -3.28 -3.08 -41.46
C ASP A 25 -2.34 -1.86 -41.44
N GLY A 26 -1.50 -1.66 -42.48
CA GLY A 26 -0.65 -0.47 -42.63
C GLY A 26 0.71 -0.54 -41.94
N PHE A 27 1.10 -1.67 -41.33
CA PHE A 27 2.41 -1.81 -40.70
C PHE A 27 3.52 -2.06 -41.74
N GLU A 28 4.62 -1.31 -41.64
CA GLU A 28 5.78 -1.43 -42.52
C GLU A 28 6.89 -2.26 -41.86
N PRO A 29 7.54 -3.20 -42.59
CA PRO A 29 8.70 -3.94 -42.07
C PRO A 29 9.86 -3.01 -41.70
N GLU A 30 10.29 -3.08 -40.43
CA GLU A 30 11.39 -2.26 -39.89
C GLU A 30 12.68 -3.09 -39.76
N ALA A 31 12.61 -4.30 -39.19
CA ALA A 31 13.78 -5.16 -38.98
C ALA A 31 13.42 -6.64 -38.80
N LEU A 32 14.42 -7.52 -38.97
CA LEU A 32 14.37 -8.94 -38.65
C LEU A 32 15.63 -9.30 -37.87
N HIS A 33 15.50 -9.55 -36.56
CA HIS A 33 16.64 -9.76 -35.66
C HIS A 33 16.87 -11.27 -35.43
N PRO A 34 17.99 -11.86 -35.91
CA PRO A 34 18.32 -13.27 -35.66
C PRO A 34 18.92 -13.46 -34.27
N TYR A 35 18.37 -14.40 -33.50
CA TYR A 35 18.99 -14.91 -32.28
C TYR A 35 19.79 -16.16 -32.63
N THR A 36 21.08 -16.18 -32.30
CA THR A 36 21.97 -17.30 -32.58
C THR A 36 22.55 -17.89 -31.32
N ASP A 37 23.02 -19.13 -31.40
CA ASP A 37 23.95 -19.68 -30.42
C ASP A 37 25.35 -19.01 -30.53
N ASP A 38 26.30 -19.48 -29.72
CA ASP A 38 27.69 -19.03 -29.70
C ASP A 38 28.45 -19.37 -31.00
N ALA A 39 28.09 -20.48 -31.67
CA ALA A 39 28.62 -20.89 -32.97
C ALA A 39 28.04 -20.08 -34.15
N GLY A 40 26.94 -19.36 -33.95
CA GLY A 40 26.27 -18.55 -34.96
C GLY A 40 25.12 -19.26 -35.70
N ASN A 41 24.68 -20.41 -35.23
CA ASN A 41 23.49 -21.08 -35.76
C ASN A 41 22.24 -20.35 -35.27
N ALA A 42 21.30 -20.06 -36.17
CA ALA A 42 20.08 -19.35 -35.82
C ALA A 42 19.10 -20.23 -35.03
N LEU A 43 18.71 -19.76 -33.86
CA LEU A 43 17.75 -20.40 -32.95
C LEU A 43 16.32 -19.95 -33.28
N PHE A 44 16.12 -18.64 -33.43
CA PHE A 44 14.85 -18.02 -33.84
C PHE A 44 15.11 -16.59 -34.33
N TRP A 45 14.07 -15.92 -34.83
CA TRP A 45 14.14 -14.52 -35.25
C TRP A 45 13.01 -13.71 -34.62
N ARG A 46 13.23 -12.40 -34.42
CA ARG A 46 12.16 -11.46 -34.07
C ARG A 46 11.85 -10.55 -35.24
N ILE A 47 10.61 -10.63 -35.72
CA ILE A 47 10.08 -9.78 -36.77
C ILE A 47 9.62 -8.48 -36.11
N ARG A 48 10.03 -7.34 -36.66
CA ARG A 48 9.64 -6.02 -36.19
C ARG A 48 9.06 -5.20 -37.34
N LEU A 49 7.80 -4.79 -37.19
CA LEU A 49 7.12 -3.85 -38.06
C LEU A 49 6.73 -2.60 -37.27
N LYS A 50 6.60 -1.47 -37.97
CA LYS A 50 6.18 -0.19 -37.42
C LYS A 50 5.05 0.40 -38.25
N HIS A 51 4.02 0.89 -37.58
CA HIS A 51 2.94 1.62 -38.23
C HIS A 51 3.22 3.13 -38.21
N PRO A 52 2.73 3.92 -39.19
CA PRO A 52 2.93 5.38 -39.23
C PRO A 52 2.44 6.13 -37.98
N ASP A 53 1.47 5.58 -37.24
CA ASP A 53 0.96 6.15 -35.97
C ASP A 53 1.89 5.95 -34.76
N GLY A 54 3.00 5.22 -34.94
CA GLY A 54 3.98 4.95 -33.88
C GLY A 54 3.83 3.59 -33.20
N SER A 55 2.76 2.84 -33.46
CA SER A 55 2.58 1.49 -32.93
C SER A 55 3.57 0.49 -33.55
N LYS A 56 3.97 -0.52 -32.77
CA LYS A 56 4.97 -1.53 -33.15
C LYS A 56 4.35 -2.92 -33.11
N TRP A 57 4.62 -3.73 -34.14
CA TRP A 57 4.27 -5.14 -34.15
C TRP A 57 5.56 -5.97 -34.08
N ILE A 58 5.76 -6.63 -32.94
CA ILE A 58 6.95 -7.45 -32.68
C ILE A 58 6.49 -8.88 -32.38
N ARG A 59 6.92 -9.84 -33.19
CA ARG A 59 6.62 -11.26 -32.98
C ARG A 59 7.83 -12.15 -33.28
N PRO A 60 8.06 -13.18 -32.45
CA PRO A 60 9.08 -14.19 -32.73
C PRO A 60 8.61 -15.14 -33.83
N MET A 61 9.56 -15.63 -34.64
CA MET A 61 9.37 -16.75 -35.56
C MET A 61 10.47 -17.77 -35.37
N ARG A 62 10.12 -19.05 -35.50
CA ARG A 62 11.04 -20.19 -35.42
C ARG A 62 10.90 -21.06 -36.65
N ARG A 63 11.88 -21.93 -36.88
CA ARG A 63 11.73 -23.03 -37.84
C ARG A 63 10.74 -24.06 -37.31
N THR A 64 9.94 -24.65 -38.19
CA THR A 64 9.04 -25.76 -37.86
C THR A 64 9.86 -26.99 -37.45
N ALA A 65 9.28 -27.88 -36.64
CA ALA A 65 9.97 -29.06 -36.11
C ALA A 65 10.45 -30.04 -37.20
N ASP A 66 9.79 -30.05 -38.36
CA ASP A 66 10.16 -30.82 -39.55
C ASP A 66 11.21 -30.13 -40.44
N GLY A 67 11.63 -28.91 -40.09
CA GLY A 67 12.66 -28.14 -40.80
C GLY A 67 12.25 -27.59 -42.16
N THR A 68 11.01 -27.83 -42.59
CA THR A 68 10.52 -27.49 -43.94
C THR A 68 10.03 -26.04 -44.09
N GLY A 69 9.78 -25.34 -42.98
CA GLY A 69 9.27 -23.96 -43.01
C GLY A 69 9.45 -23.18 -41.71
N TYR A 70 8.67 -22.11 -41.58
CA TYR A 70 8.69 -21.18 -40.43
C TYR A 70 7.29 -20.86 -39.94
N GLU A 71 7.17 -20.70 -38.63
CA GLU A 71 5.94 -20.37 -37.92
C GLU A 71 6.18 -19.31 -36.83
N ILE A 72 5.10 -18.65 -36.40
CA ILE A 72 5.15 -17.68 -35.29
C ILE A 72 5.29 -18.43 -33.96
N GLY A 73 6.27 -18.01 -33.17
CA GLY A 73 6.53 -18.58 -31.85
C GLY A 73 8.03 -18.61 -31.52
N GLU A 74 8.32 -18.80 -30.24
CA GLU A 74 9.67 -19.07 -29.75
C GLU A 74 9.87 -20.57 -29.56
N PRO A 75 11.07 -21.11 -29.72
CA PRO A 75 11.39 -22.46 -29.26
C PRO A 75 11.20 -22.55 -27.74
N SER A 76 10.99 -23.75 -27.22
CA SER A 76 10.97 -23.97 -25.76
C SER A 76 12.28 -23.46 -25.14
N ALA A 77 12.16 -22.71 -24.04
CA ALA A 77 13.33 -22.11 -23.39
C ALA A 77 14.30 -23.20 -22.92
N PRO A 78 15.62 -23.07 -23.20
CA PRO A 78 16.65 -23.93 -22.60
C PRO A 78 16.62 -23.84 -21.06
N ALA A 79 17.09 -24.89 -20.39
CA ALA A 79 17.16 -24.91 -18.92
C ALA A 79 18.04 -23.78 -18.34
N ALA A 80 19.01 -23.29 -19.11
CA ALA A 80 19.89 -22.18 -18.74
C ALA A 80 19.24 -20.79 -18.90
N GLY A 81 18.09 -20.68 -19.57
CA GLY A 81 17.44 -19.42 -19.90
C GLY A 81 17.49 -19.11 -21.41
N LYS A 82 16.83 -18.00 -21.80
CA LYS A 82 16.76 -17.54 -23.19
C LYS A 82 18.10 -16.93 -23.63
N PRO A 83 18.56 -17.20 -24.86
CA PRO A 83 19.82 -16.64 -25.35
C PRO A 83 19.76 -15.11 -25.47
N LEU A 84 20.88 -14.45 -25.17
CA LEU A 84 21.04 -13.01 -25.41
C LEU A 84 21.17 -12.71 -26.90
N TYR A 85 20.70 -11.52 -27.31
CA TYR A 85 20.92 -11.04 -28.66
C TYR A 85 22.42 -10.82 -28.94
N ASN A 86 22.90 -11.10 -30.16
CA ASN A 86 24.32 -11.02 -30.51
C ASN A 86 25.26 -11.92 -29.67
N LEU A 87 24.77 -13.07 -29.17
CA LEU A 87 25.57 -14.00 -28.36
C LEU A 87 26.89 -14.41 -29.02
N ARG A 88 26.90 -14.68 -30.33
CA ARG A 88 28.14 -14.96 -31.08
C ARG A 88 29.18 -13.84 -30.96
N ALA A 89 28.76 -12.57 -31.01
CA ALA A 89 29.68 -11.44 -30.90
C ALA A 89 30.26 -11.31 -29.48
N ILE A 90 29.44 -11.60 -28.46
CA ILE A 90 29.87 -11.68 -27.05
C ILE A 90 30.90 -12.82 -26.89
N ALA A 91 30.64 -13.99 -27.47
CA ALA A 91 31.52 -15.15 -27.38
C ALA A 91 32.86 -14.91 -28.11
N ALA A 92 32.83 -14.27 -29.28
CA ALA A 92 34.03 -13.99 -30.06
C ALA A 92 34.97 -12.92 -29.44
N HIS A 93 34.47 -12.10 -28.51
CA HIS A 93 35.22 -11.00 -27.89
C HIS A 93 35.17 -11.11 -26.35
N PRO A 94 35.93 -12.04 -25.74
CA PRO A 94 35.87 -12.29 -24.30
C PRO A 94 36.27 -11.09 -23.45
N ASP A 95 37.23 -10.29 -23.93
CA ASP A 95 37.82 -9.15 -23.19
C ASP A 95 37.12 -7.81 -23.45
N ALA A 96 36.17 -7.76 -24.38
CA ALA A 96 35.48 -6.52 -24.73
C ALA A 96 34.43 -6.13 -23.68
N ALA A 97 34.30 -4.83 -23.44
CA ALA A 97 33.17 -4.31 -22.67
C ALA A 97 31.86 -4.53 -23.45
N VAL A 98 30.83 -5.01 -22.76
CA VAL A 98 29.52 -5.29 -23.37
C VAL A 98 28.52 -4.22 -22.95
N ILE A 99 27.77 -3.68 -23.92
CA ILE A 99 26.69 -2.73 -23.66
C ILE A 99 25.35 -3.46 -23.69
N VAL A 100 24.58 -3.39 -22.60
CA VAL A 100 23.22 -3.95 -22.54
C VAL A 100 22.21 -2.84 -22.77
N THR A 101 21.34 -3.05 -23.76
CA THR A 101 20.24 -2.16 -24.13
C THR A 101 18.90 -2.89 -24.00
N GLU A 102 17.79 -2.17 -23.94
CA GLU A 102 16.46 -2.78 -23.84
C GLU A 102 15.97 -3.47 -25.11
N GLY A 103 16.46 -3.07 -26.29
CA GLY A 103 15.96 -3.56 -27.56
C GLY A 103 17.03 -3.80 -28.62
N GLU A 104 16.76 -4.71 -29.55
CA GLU A 104 17.71 -5.15 -30.58
C GLU A 104 18.12 -4.01 -31.51
N LYS A 105 17.20 -3.07 -31.79
CA LYS A 105 17.47 -1.91 -32.64
C LYS A 105 18.53 -0.97 -32.05
N ALA A 106 18.54 -0.81 -30.73
CA ALA A 106 19.55 -0.04 -30.02
C ALA A 106 20.90 -0.78 -30.04
N ALA A 107 20.88 -2.09 -29.77
CA ALA A 107 22.07 -2.94 -29.88
C ALA A 107 22.68 -2.91 -31.30
N ASP A 108 21.88 -3.00 -32.34
CA ASP A 108 22.33 -2.92 -33.75
C ASP A 108 22.97 -1.57 -34.09
N ALA A 109 22.44 -0.46 -33.55
CA ALA A 109 23.01 0.87 -33.77
C ALA A 109 24.41 0.99 -33.16
N LEU A 110 24.59 0.51 -31.93
CA LEU A 110 25.89 0.50 -31.27
C LEU A 110 26.86 -0.48 -31.95
N GLY A 111 26.36 -1.62 -32.44
CA GLY A 111 27.15 -2.59 -33.21
C GLY A 111 27.77 -2.00 -34.48
N LYS A 112 27.10 -1.05 -35.16
CA LYS A 112 27.65 -0.34 -36.33
C LYS A 112 28.88 0.52 -36.01
N LEU A 113 29.08 0.88 -34.74
CA LEU A 113 30.26 1.60 -34.26
C LEU A 113 31.42 0.64 -33.90
N GLY A 114 31.22 -0.67 -34.01
CA GLY A 114 32.19 -1.69 -33.57
C GLY A 114 32.13 -2.02 -32.08
N LEU A 115 31.08 -1.58 -31.36
CA LEU A 115 30.86 -1.92 -29.96
C LEU A 115 30.14 -3.27 -29.83
N ILE A 116 30.42 -4.01 -28.77
CA ILE A 116 29.69 -5.23 -28.46
C ILE A 116 28.43 -4.86 -27.67
N ALA A 117 27.28 -4.90 -28.32
CA ALA A 117 25.99 -4.56 -27.70
C ALA A 117 24.97 -5.70 -27.81
N THR A 118 24.17 -5.85 -26.76
CA THR A 118 23.22 -6.94 -26.58
C THR A 118 21.92 -6.47 -25.93
N THR A 119 20.94 -7.37 -25.89
CA THR A 119 19.68 -7.23 -25.18
C THR A 119 19.14 -8.61 -24.81
N SER A 120 18.30 -8.68 -23.77
CA SER A 120 17.47 -9.85 -23.45
C SER A 120 16.21 -9.96 -24.32
N GLY A 121 15.95 -8.98 -25.21
CA GLY A 121 14.79 -8.95 -26.11
C GLY A 121 13.61 -8.08 -25.62
N GLY A 122 13.82 -7.20 -24.65
CA GLY A 122 12.81 -6.25 -24.16
C GLY A 122 12.90 -5.96 -22.66
N ALA A 123 12.27 -4.86 -22.24
CA ALA A 123 12.23 -4.40 -20.85
C ALA A 123 11.72 -5.46 -19.83
N SER A 124 10.89 -6.43 -20.27
CA SER A 124 10.30 -7.45 -19.40
C SER A 124 10.98 -8.82 -19.49
N SER A 125 12.07 -8.97 -20.25
CA SER A 125 12.68 -10.27 -20.52
C SER A 125 13.95 -10.56 -19.71
N ALA A 126 14.36 -9.64 -18.81
CA ALA A 126 15.57 -9.79 -18.01
C ALA A 126 15.57 -11.07 -17.16
N ASN A 127 14.41 -11.45 -16.60
CA ASN A 127 14.30 -12.62 -15.73
C ASN A 127 14.41 -13.96 -16.46
N ALA A 128 14.01 -14.01 -17.74
CA ALA A 128 13.98 -15.24 -18.52
C ALA A 128 15.27 -15.47 -19.33
N ALA A 129 16.19 -14.51 -19.36
CA ALA A 129 17.41 -14.56 -20.14
C ALA A 129 18.56 -15.26 -19.40
N ASP A 130 19.41 -15.93 -20.15
CA ASP A 130 20.68 -16.48 -19.69
C ASP A 130 21.76 -15.37 -19.69
N TRP A 131 22.15 -14.92 -18.50
CA TRP A 131 23.17 -13.89 -18.32
C TRP A 131 24.58 -14.45 -18.12
N ALA A 132 24.73 -15.79 -18.02
CA ALA A 132 26.02 -16.43 -17.82
C ALA A 132 27.10 -16.03 -18.85
N PRO A 133 26.78 -15.76 -20.14
CA PRO A 133 27.77 -15.28 -21.11
C PRO A 133 28.46 -13.97 -20.73
N LEU A 134 27.87 -13.16 -19.85
CA LEU A 134 28.39 -11.88 -19.40
C LEU A 134 29.09 -11.94 -18.03
N ALA A 135 29.24 -13.14 -17.44
CA ALA A 135 29.86 -13.32 -16.13
C ALA A 135 31.31 -12.81 -16.10
N SER A 136 31.68 -12.15 -15.01
CA SER A 136 33.02 -11.57 -14.78
C SER A 136 33.50 -10.58 -15.85
N ARG A 137 32.60 -9.99 -16.64
CA ARG A 137 32.93 -9.00 -17.67
C ARG A 137 32.67 -7.57 -17.22
N ARG A 138 33.21 -6.59 -17.97
CA ARG A 138 32.81 -5.18 -17.85
C ARG A 138 31.53 -4.95 -18.65
N VAL A 139 30.46 -4.53 -17.98
CA VAL A 139 29.15 -4.29 -18.58
C VAL A 139 28.69 -2.85 -18.37
N LEU A 140 28.26 -2.21 -19.46
CA LEU A 140 27.63 -0.90 -19.47
C LEU A 140 26.14 -1.10 -19.73
N ILE A 141 25.27 -0.61 -18.84
CA ILE A 141 23.83 -0.71 -19.02
C ILE A 141 23.32 0.63 -19.54
N TRP A 142 22.63 0.61 -20.68
CA TRP A 142 22.02 1.78 -21.29
C TRP A 142 20.49 1.61 -21.28
N PRO A 143 19.81 2.11 -20.24
CA PRO A 143 18.35 2.05 -20.15
C PRO A 143 17.70 3.08 -21.09
N ASP A 144 16.43 2.88 -21.43
CA ASP A 144 15.58 3.89 -22.05
C ASP A 144 15.29 5.00 -21.02
N HIS A 145 15.06 6.24 -21.49
CA HIS A 145 14.81 7.38 -20.61
C HIS A 145 13.36 7.43 -20.09
N ASP A 146 12.95 6.38 -19.37
CA ASP A 146 11.68 6.27 -18.65
C ASP A 146 11.78 5.31 -17.44
N GLU A 147 10.71 5.20 -16.65
CA GLU A 147 10.70 4.38 -15.44
C GLU A 147 10.80 2.86 -15.73
N PRO A 148 10.09 2.29 -16.73
CA PRO A 148 10.31 0.90 -17.14
C PRO A 148 11.77 0.60 -17.50
N GLY A 149 12.45 1.51 -18.19
CA GLY A 149 13.84 1.34 -18.55
C GLY A 149 14.80 1.42 -17.37
N ALA A 150 14.54 2.35 -16.43
CA ALA A 150 15.28 2.41 -15.17
C ALA A 150 15.14 1.11 -14.36
N GLN A 151 13.93 0.52 -14.32
CA GLN A 151 13.69 -0.77 -13.67
C GLN A 151 14.42 -1.92 -14.36
N TYR A 152 14.36 -2.01 -15.70
CA TYR A 152 15.13 -3.00 -16.47
C TYR A 152 16.62 -2.90 -16.16
N GLY A 153 17.17 -1.68 -16.14
CA GLY A 153 18.58 -1.44 -15.81
C GLY A 153 18.96 -1.94 -14.41
N ARG A 154 18.10 -1.73 -13.39
CA ARG A 154 18.32 -2.23 -12.02
C ARG A 154 18.32 -3.77 -11.97
N GLU A 155 17.38 -4.42 -12.63
CA GLU A 155 17.27 -5.89 -12.66
C GLU A 155 18.46 -6.55 -13.34
N VAL A 156 18.90 -6.01 -14.49
CA VAL A 156 20.09 -6.48 -15.19
C VAL A 156 21.34 -6.26 -14.35
N ALA A 157 21.48 -5.10 -13.70
CA ALA A 157 22.61 -4.80 -12.84
C ALA A 157 22.74 -5.80 -11.69
N ALA A 158 21.65 -6.09 -10.97
CA ALA A 158 21.67 -7.04 -9.87
C ALA A 158 22.12 -8.44 -10.30
N ARG A 159 21.63 -8.92 -11.44
CA ARG A 159 21.97 -10.25 -12.00
C ARG A 159 23.44 -10.35 -12.38
N LEU A 160 23.97 -9.31 -13.03
CA LEU A 160 25.35 -9.28 -13.48
C LEU A 160 26.33 -9.07 -12.30
N LEU A 161 25.95 -8.33 -11.25
CA LEU A 161 26.76 -8.21 -10.03
C LEU A 161 26.92 -9.58 -9.36
N ALA A 162 25.85 -10.37 -9.30
CA ALA A 162 25.88 -11.73 -8.76
C ALA A 162 26.80 -12.67 -9.57
N LEU A 163 27.03 -12.36 -10.86
CA LEU A 163 27.96 -13.09 -11.73
C LEU A 163 29.40 -12.54 -11.71
N GLY A 164 29.69 -11.62 -10.80
CA GLY A 164 31.03 -11.02 -10.63
C GLY A 164 31.40 -10.00 -11.69
N SER A 165 30.45 -9.51 -12.47
CA SER A 165 30.69 -8.52 -13.53
C SER A 165 30.86 -7.12 -12.95
N THR A 166 31.70 -6.29 -13.58
CA THR A 166 31.86 -4.87 -13.22
C THR A 166 30.85 -4.05 -14.01
N ILE A 167 30.01 -3.27 -13.32
CA ILE A 167 28.84 -2.64 -13.95
C ILE A 167 28.88 -1.12 -13.80
N ALA A 168 28.54 -0.43 -14.88
CA ALA A 168 28.18 0.97 -14.83
C ALA A 168 26.87 1.20 -15.61
N VAL A 169 26.01 2.08 -15.11
CA VAL A 169 24.75 2.46 -15.77
C VAL A 169 24.95 3.84 -16.41
N ILE A 170 24.68 3.96 -17.71
CA ILE A 170 24.75 5.24 -18.41
C ILE A 170 23.69 6.18 -17.86
N ASP A 171 24.11 7.37 -17.43
CA ASP A 171 23.22 8.40 -16.90
C ASP A 171 22.47 9.09 -18.04
N VAL A 172 21.34 8.52 -18.43
CA VAL A 172 20.51 9.03 -19.52
C VAL A 172 19.93 10.42 -19.24
N ALA A 173 19.78 10.81 -17.97
CA ALA A 173 19.35 12.16 -17.59
C ALA A 173 20.45 13.19 -17.89
N ALA A 174 21.71 12.84 -17.66
CA ALA A 174 22.85 13.68 -18.02
C ALA A 174 23.07 13.82 -19.55
N LEU A 175 22.49 12.93 -20.37
CA LEU A 175 22.60 12.99 -21.83
C LEU A 175 21.67 14.02 -22.50
N GLY A 176 20.76 14.64 -21.73
CA GLY A 176 19.80 15.63 -22.24
C GLY A 176 18.81 15.05 -23.26
N LEU A 177 18.52 13.75 -23.16
CA LEU A 177 17.59 13.05 -24.04
C LEU A 177 16.12 13.35 -23.67
N PRO A 178 15.18 13.43 -24.63
CA PRO A 178 13.77 13.56 -24.31
C PRO A 178 13.24 12.30 -23.60
N PRO A 179 12.11 12.38 -22.87
CA PRO A 179 11.49 11.20 -22.26
C PRO A 179 11.22 10.11 -23.28
N LYS A 180 11.45 8.84 -22.90
CA LYS A 180 11.34 7.62 -23.73
C LYS A 180 12.36 7.49 -24.87
N ALA A 181 13.38 8.35 -24.92
CA ALA A 181 14.47 8.17 -25.87
C ALA A 181 15.42 7.05 -25.43
N ASP A 182 15.98 6.34 -26.40
CA ASP A 182 16.89 5.21 -26.20
C ASP A 182 18.29 5.48 -26.81
N ALA A 183 19.18 4.49 -26.75
CA ALA A 183 20.51 4.59 -27.36
C ALA A 183 20.46 4.76 -28.89
N TRP A 184 19.40 4.30 -29.56
CA TRP A 184 19.22 4.49 -30.99
C TRP A 184 18.87 5.95 -31.31
N ASP A 185 18.00 6.58 -30.54
CA ASP A 185 17.65 8.00 -30.69
C ASP A 185 18.89 8.89 -30.46
N TRP A 186 19.69 8.56 -29.45
CA TRP A 186 20.95 9.23 -29.17
C TRP A 186 21.96 9.10 -30.34
N TRP A 187 22.13 7.87 -30.86
CA TRP A 187 23.02 7.59 -32.01
C TRP A 187 22.54 8.30 -33.29
N LYS A 188 21.24 8.28 -33.55
CA LYS A 188 20.63 8.93 -34.73
C LYS A 188 20.82 10.44 -34.72
N ALA A 189 20.76 11.07 -33.55
CA ALA A 189 21.00 12.50 -33.41
C ALA A 189 22.48 12.89 -33.64
N ARG A 190 23.41 11.93 -33.59
CA ARG A 190 24.87 12.16 -33.65
C ARG A 190 25.58 11.19 -34.62
N PRO A 191 25.41 11.37 -35.94
CA PRO A 191 25.90 10.43 -36.95
C PRO A 191 27.44 10.34 -37.05
N GLN A 192 28.19 11.30 -36.49
CA GLN A 192 29.67 11.29 -36.47
C GLN A 192 30.26 10.64 -35.21
N THR A 193 29.43 10.04 -34.35
CA THR A 193 29.88 9.47 -33.08
C THR A 193 30.84 8.30 -33.29
N THR A 194 31.87 8.21 -32.46
CA THR A 194 32.83 7.10 -32.40
C THR A 194 32.56 6.14 -31.23
N ALA A 195 33.07 4.91 -31.30
CA ALA A 195 32.99 3.95 -30.19
C ALA A 195 33.62 4.48 -28.88
N ALA A 196 34.69 5.27 -28.99
CA ALA A 196 35.38 5.85 -27.85
C ALA A 196 34.49 6.86 -27.09
N GLU A 197 33.71 7.66 -27.82
CA GLU A 197 32.79 8.64 -27.23
C GLU A 197 31.64 7.96 -26.48
N VAL A 198 31.12 6.84 -26.99
CA VAL A 198 30.09 6.05 -26.31
C VAL A 198 30.62 5.45 -25.00
N LEU A 199 31.84 4.90 -25.01
CA LEU A 199 32.46 4.32 -23.81
C LEU A 199 32.88 5.39 -22.78
N ALA A 200 32.98 6.65 -23.20
CA ALA A 200 33.30 7.80 -22.35
C ALA A 200 32.07 8.54 -21.81
N LEU A 201 30.85 8.09 -22.13
CA LEU A 201 29.63 8.66 -21.58
C LEU A 201 29.61 8.61 -20.06
N ALA A 202 28.99 9.63 -19.45
CA ALA A 202 28.76 9.66 -18.01
C ALA A 202 28.01 8.40 -17.60
N ALA A 203 28.65 7.59 -16.76
CA ALA A 203 28.09 6.35 -16.25
C ALA A 203 28.29 6.29 -14.73
N LEU A 204 27.23 5.92 -14.03
CA LEU A 204 27.22 5.75 -12.59
C LEU A 204 27.74 4.34 -12.27
N PRO A 205 28.82 4.21 -11.48
CA PRO A 205 29.30 2.88 -11.08
C PRO A 205 28.27 2.21 -10.18
N VAL A 206 27.94 0.96 -10.49
CA VAL A 206 27.12 0.14 -9.59
C VAL A 206 28.08 -0.62 -8.69
N LEU A 207 28.26 -0.10 -7.47
CA LEU A 207 29.12 -0.74 -6.50
C LEU A 207 28.40 -1.92 -5.85
N PRO A 208 29.05 -3.09 -5.71
CA PRO A 208 28.52 -4.13 -4.85
C PRO A 208 28.43 -3.57 -3.42
N ALA A 209 27.32 -3.84 -2.72
CA ALA A 209 27.18 -3.50 -1.31
C ALA A 209 28.41 -4.06 -0.54
N ALA A 210 28.92 -3.27 0.42
CA ALA A 210 30.15 -3.59 1.13
C ALA A 210 30.17 -5.05 1.65
N PRO A 211 31.29 -5.78 1.53
CA PRO A 211 31.32 -7.19 1.84
C PRO A 211 31.33 -7.42 3.36
N LEU A 212 30.31 -8.10 3.89
CA LEU A 212 30.55 -9.05 4.98
C LEU A 212 31.44 -10.16 4.38
N ALA A 213 32.62 -10.33 4.95
CA ALA A 213 33.74 -11.04 4.35
C ALA A 213 33.42 -12.46 3.84
N ASN A 214 33.96 -12.71 2.64
CA ASN A 214 34.17 -13.99 1.98
C ASN A 214 34.58 -15.13 2.94
N ALA A 215 33.66 -16.08 3.17
CA ALA A 215 33.98 -17.44 3.60
C ALA A 215 32.99 -18.50 3.04
N ALA A 216 32.13 -18.13 2.07
CA ALA A 216 31.03 -18.97 1.63
C ALA A 216 31.33 -19.82 0.37
N ASN A 217 32.27 -19.44 -0.49
CA ASN A 217 32.39 -20.08 -1.80
C ASN A 217 33.19 -21.38 -1.88
N LEU A 218 33.69 -21.91 -0.75
CA LEU A 218 34.25 -23.27 -0.68
C LEU A 218 33.32 -24.27 0.01
N ALA A 219 32.17 -23.84 0.55
CA ALA A 219 31.23 -24.68 1.29
C ALA A 219 29.96 -25.07 0.49
N ASN A 220 29.83 -24.64 -0.77
CA ASN A 220 28.64 -24.94 -1.59
C ASN A 220 28.58 -26.37 -2.13
N ALA A 221 29.62 -27.19 -1.92
CA ALA A 221 29.55 -28.62 -2.18
C ALA A 221 28.99 -29.43 -0.98
N GLU A 222 28.89 -28.82 0.21
CA GLU A 222 28.49 -29.54 1.46
C GLU A 222 27.21 -28.99 2.11
N ARG A 223 26.64 -27.89 1.61
CA ARG A 223 25.43 -27.23 2.15
C ARG A 223 24.09 -27.83 1.74
N HIS A 224 24.05 -29.14 1.45
CA HIS A 224 22.80 -29.93 1.50
C HIS A 224 22.52 -30.49 2.91
N SER A 225 23.20 -29.99 3.94
CA SER A 225 22.95 -30.40 5.32
C SER A 225 23.13 -29.22 6.26
N GLN A 226 22.16 -29.06 7.17
CA GLN A 226 22.12 -28.07 8.27
C GLN A 226 21.49 -26.69 7.94
N HIS A 227 20.19 -26.67 7.61
CA HIS A 227 19.33 -25.60 8.12
C HIS A 227 18.97 -25.96 9.57
N SER A 228 19.19 -25.05 10.54
CA SER A 228 18.67 -25.24 11.89
C SER A 228 17.14 -25.24 11.81
N GLN A 229 16.50 -26.40 11.92
CA GLN A 229 15.05 -26.51 11.92
C GLN A 229 14.48 -25.65 13.05
N LEU A 230 13.57 -24.72 12.72
CA LEU A 230 12.84 -23.96 13.72
C LEU A 230 12.13 -24.94 14.66
N PRO A 231 12.18 -24.72 16.00
CA PRO A 231 11.52 -25.63 16.92
C PRO A 231 10.03 -25.70 16.62
N PRO A 232 9.41 -26.89 16.62
CA PRO A 232 8.00 -27.05 16.37
C PRO A 232 7.20 -26.42 17.53
N LEU A 233 6.31 -25.50 17.19
CA LEU A 233 5.41 -24.83 18.14
C LEU A 233 3.95 -25.12 17.79
N PRO A 234 3.03 -25.08 18.77
CA PRO A 234 1.60 -25.10 18.49
C PRO A 234 1.23 -24.02 17.47
N VAL A 235 0.23 -24.30 16.63
CA VAL A 235 -0.19 -23.41 15.53
C VAL A 235 -0.27 -21.93 15.93
N PRO A 236 -0.93 -21.53 17.04
CA PRO A 236 -0.99 -20.13 17.44
C PRO A 236 0.38 -19.48 17.66
N GLN A 237 1.29 -20.18 18.35
CA GLN A 237 2.63 -19.68 18.66
C GLN A 237 3.55 -19.66 17.44
N ALA A 238 3.39 -20.63 16.52
CA ALA A 238 4.10 -20.63 15.24
C ALA A 238 3.68 -19.44 14.35
N LEU A 239 2.39 -19.10 14.36
CA LEU A 239 1.86 -17.93 13.64
C LEU A 239 2.34 -16.60 14.25
N GLU A 240 2.43 -16.52 15.58
CA GLU A 240 3.01 -15.36 16.27
C GLU A 240 4.49 -15.18 15.91
N ARG A 241 5.28 -16.25 15.96
CA ARG A 241 6.69 -16.22 15.54
C ARG A 241 6.84 -15.79 14.08
N ALA A 242 6.04 -16.35 13.17
CA ALA A 242 6.09 -16.00 11.77
C ALA A 242 5.71 -14.54 11.53
N CYS A 243 4.71 -14.01 12.25
CA CYS A 243 4.36 -12.59 12.19
C CYS A 243 5.55 -11.70 12.55
N ALA A 244 6.26 -12.03 13.64
CA ALA A 244 7.42 -11.27 14.11
C ALA A 244 8.64 -11.32 13.16
N LEU A 245 8.83 -12.44 12.45
CA LEU A 245 9.93 -12.62 11.50
C LEU A 245 9.64 -12.02 10.12
N VAL A 246 8.41 -12.15 9.64
CA VAL A 246 8.03 -11.79 8.26
C VAL A 246 7.80 -10.30 8.13
N MET A 247 7.07 -9.70 9.07
CA MET A 247 6.75 -8.28 9.01
C MET A 247 8.02 -7.46 9.23
N PRO A 248 8.28 -6.40 8.43
CA PRO A 248 9.41 -5.53 8.70
C PRO A 248 9.23 -4.97 10.10
N GLN A 249 10.31 -5.01 10.89
CA GLN A 249 10.47 -4.29 12.15
C GLN A 249 10.47 -2.78 11.83
N THR A 250 9.39 -2.27 11.27
CA THR A 250 9.14 -0.84 11.27
C THR A 250 8.64 -0.54 12.65
N GLU A 251 9.58 -0.08 13.45
CA GLU A 251 9.32 0.90 14.47
C GLU A 251 8.51 2.02 13.80
N GLY A 252 7.46 2.49 14.47
CA GLY A 252 6.81 3.72 14.03
C GLY A 252 7.78 4.90 14.13
N SER A 253 7.29 6.13 14.02
CA SER A 253 8.19 7.27 14.25
C SER A 253 8.83 7.16 15.65
N ASP A 254 10.15 7.34 15.74
CA ASP A 254 10.89 7.47 17.01
C ASP A 254 10.42 8.70 17.81
N ALA A 255 9.69 9.61 17.18
CA ALA A 255 9.14 10.79 17.82
C ALA A 255 8.13 10.37 18.91
N PRO A 256 8.34 10.80 20.18
CA PRO A 256 7.41 10.48 21.25
C PRO A 256 6.04 11.11 20.95
N TYR A 257 4.97 10.38 21.24
CA TYR A 257 3.62 10.91 21.11
C TYR A 257 3.44 12.15 22.00
N PRO A 258 2.94 13.28 21.47
CA PRO A 258 2.90 14.54 22.19
C PRO A 258 1.75 14.55 23.22
N LEU A 259 1.90 13.82 24.33
CA LEU A 259 0.88 13.72 25.39
C LEU A 259 0.41 15.08 25.91
N GLY A 260 1.33 16.03 26.08
CA GLY A 260 0.99 17.39 26.52
C GLY A 260 0.10 18.14 25.53
N ALA A 261 0.13 17.79 24.24
CA ALA A 261 -0.72 18.36 23.21
C ALA A 261 -2.16 17.83 23.24
N LEU A 262 -2.47 16.85 24.08
CA LEU A 262 -3.86 16.43 24.32
C LEU A 262 -4.63 17.41 25.22
N GLY A 263 -3.99 18.46 25.73
CA GLY A 263 -4.61 19.51 26.53
C GLY A 263 -5.48 18.96 27.67
N PRO A 264 -6.81 19.17 27.67
CA PRO A 264 -7.70 18.67 28.72
C PRO A 264 -7.70 17.15 28.89
N LEU A 265 -7.31 16.40 27.85
CA LEU A 265 -7.24 14.94 27.88
C LEU A 265 -5.88 14.42 28.38
N ALA A 266 -4.85 15.27 28.47
CA ALA A 266 -3.47 14.86 28.72
C ALA A 266 -3.30 14.07 30.03
N ALA A 267 -3.93 14.53 31.12
CA ALA A 267 -3.84 13.85 32.42
C ALA A 267 -4.50 12.46 32.40
N ALA A 268 -5.67 12.34 31.76
CA ALA A 268 -6.35 11.05 31.62
C ALA A 268 -5.57 10.11 30.70
N ALA A 269 -4.98 10.63 29.62
CA ALA A 269 -4.15 9.84 28.70
C ALA A 269 -2.87 9.33 29.37
N ALA A 270 -2.19 10.16 30.16
CA ALA A 270 -1.03 9.75 30.95
C ALA A 270 -1.41 8.68 31.98
N ALA A 271 -2.48 8.91 32.76
CA ALA A 271 -2.95 7.95 33.75
C ALA A 271 -3.35 6.61 33.13
N LEU A 272 -3.98 6.62 31.95
CA LEU A 272 -4.34 5.42 31.20
C LEU A 272 -3.09 4.72 30.65
N ALA A 273 -2.16 5.45 30.03
CA ALA A 273 -0.92 4.89 29.48
C ALA A 273 -0.09 4.20 30.58
N GLU A 274 0.13 4.89 31.70
CA GLU A 274 0.92 4.38 32.82
C GLU A 274 0.22 3.22 33.55
N GLY A 275 -1.06 3.40 33.87
CA GLY A 275 -1.84 2.46 34.66
C GLY A 275 -2.18 1.18 33.90
N ALA A 276 -2.64 1.30 32.66
CA ALA A 276 -2.95 0.16 31.81
C ALA A 276 -1.72 -0.42 31.09
N GLN A 277 -0.55 0.23 31.23
CA GLN A 277 0.70 -0.19 30.60
C GLN A 277 0.55 -0.35 29.08
N VAL A 278 0.00 0.69 28.45
CA VAL A 278 -0.16 0.83 26.99
C VAL A 278 0.66 2.01 26.50
N SER A 279 0.89 2.11 25.18
CA SER A 279 1.66 3.24 24.66
C SER A 279 0.90 4.56 24.85
N PRO A 280 1.60 5.68 25.09
CA PRO A 280 1.00 7.01 25.11
C PRO A 280 0.15 7.34 23.89
N ALA A 281 0.59 6.91 22.71
CA ALA A 281 -0.13 7.12 21.46
C ALA A 281 -1.46 6.35 21.42
N MET A 282 -1.47 5.12 21.94
CA MET A 282 -2.69 4.31 22.05
C MET A 282 -3.70 4.98 22.97
N ALA A 283 -3.30 5.31 24.21
CA ALA A 283 -4.17 5.98 25.17
C ALA A 283 -4.68 7.33 24.67
N GLY A 284 -3.79 8.14 24.07
CA GLY A 284 -4.11 9.45 23.53
C GLY A 284 -5.11 9.40 22.38
N GLN A 285 -4.91 8.50 21.40
CA GLN A 285 -5.82 8.32 20.27
C GLN A 285 -7.21 7.85 20.71
N SER A 286 -7.29 6.86 21.60
CA SER A 286 -8.58 6.37 22.12
C SER A 286 -9.39 7.48 22.79
N LEU A 287 -8.74 8.31 23.62
CA LEU A 287 -9.40 9.42 24.31
C LEU A 287 -9.76 10.57 23.35
N LEU A 288 -8.88 10.92 22.41
CA LEU A 288 -9.12 11.98 21.43
C LEU A 288 -10.28 11.63 20.49
N ALA A 289 -10.33 10.38 20.00
CA ALA A 289 -11.42 9.94 19.14
C ALA A 289 -12.76 9.87 19.89
N ALA A 290 -12.75 9.42 21.15
CA ALA A 290 -13.93 9.46 22.00
C ALA A 290 -14.41 10.90 22.26
N ALA A 291 -13.49 11.85 22.51
CA ALA A 291 -13.80 13.26 22.65
C ALA A 291 -14.42 13.84 21.37
N ALA A 292 -13.85 13.53 20.19
CA ALA A 292 -14.40 13.95 18.90
C ALA A 292 -15.85 13.46 18.68
N LEU A 293 -16.12 12.18 19.00
CA LEU A 293 -17.47 11.63 18.95
C LEU A 293 -18.46 12.39 19.85
N LEU A 294 -18.02 12.84 21.02
CA LEU A 294 -18.87 13.53 21.98
C LEU A 294 -19.17 14.97 21.57
N VAL A 295 -18.21 15.67 20.97
CA VAL A 295 -18.34 17.10 20.64
C VAL A 295 -18.78 17.38 19.21
N GLN A 296 -18.66 16.42 18.27
CA GLN A 296 -19.08 16.62 16.88
C GLN A 296 -20.56 16.97 16.69
N GLY A 297 -21.42 16.65 17.65
CA GLY A 297 -22.83 17.04 17.66
C GLY A 297 -23.14 18.30 18.46
N ALA A 298 -22.12 19.03 18.91
CA ALA A 298 -22.27 20.22 19.77
C ALA A 298 -21.75 21.52 19.13
N ALA A 299 -20.74 21.43 18.26
CA ALA A 299 -20.18 22.59 17.58
C ALA A 299 -19.48 22.21 16.27
N ASN A 300 -19.26 23.23 15.42
CA ASN A 300 -18.33 23.22 14.31
C ASN A 300 -17.09 24.07 14.68
N VAL A 301 -16.04 24.08 13.85
CA VAL A 301 -14.85 24.90 14.04
C VAL A 301 -14.56 25.79 12.84
N ARG A 302 -14.07 27.01 13.08
CA ARG A 302 -13.56 27.85 12.01
C ARG A 302 -12.22 27.33 11.52
N THR A 303 -12.09 27.15 10.21
CA THR A 303 -10.79 26.86 9.56
C THR A 303 -10.19 28.14 8.99
N LEU A 304 -8.88 28.13 8.68
CA LEU A 304 -8.23 29.26 7.99
C LEU A 304 -8.84 29.61 6.63
N SER A 305 -9.53 28.65 5.98
CA SER A 305 -10.25 28.90 4.74
C SER A 305 -11.48 29.81 4.92
N GLY A 306 -11.83 30.16 6.16
CA GLY A 306 -13.04 30.91 6.50
C GLY A 306 -14.29 30.05 6.62
N HIS A 307 -14.27 28.78 6.23
CA HIS A 307 -15.41 27.88 6.34
C HIS A 307 -15.50 27.21 7.72
N ALA A 308 -16.73 26.93 8.16
CA ALA A 308 -16.99 26.10 9.32
C ALA A 308 -16.84 24.62 8.93
N ALA A 309 -16.10 23.85 9.73
CA ALA A 309 -15.86 22.43 9.53
C ALA A 309 -16.41 21.61 10.73
N PRO A 310 -16.89 20.38 10.49
CA PRO A 310 -17.26 19.46 11.58
C PRO A 310 -16.08 19.16 12.52
N LEU A 311 -16.36 18.97 13.81
CA LEU A 311 -15.39 18.47 14.80
C LEU A 311 -15.16 16.95 14.70
N SER A 312 -15.68 16.31 13.66
CA SER A 312 -15.48 14.89 13.40
C SER A 312 -13.99 14.60 13.11
N LEU A 313 -13.45 13.58 13.77
CA LEU A 313 -12.09 13.07 13.54
C LEU A 313 -12.12 11.61 13.12
N TYR A 314 -11.25 11.25 12.16
CA TYR A 314 -10.91 9.86 11.89
C TYR A 314 -9.52 9.58 12.44
N ALA A 315 -9.42 8.60 13.33
CA ALA A 315 -8.18 8.16 13.95
C ALA A 315 -7.85 6.74 13.46
N LEU A 316 -6.58 6.52 13.12
CA LEU A 316 -6.03 5.23 12.73
C LEU A 316 -4.85 4.92 13.65
N THR A 317 -4.90 3.77 14.34
CA THR A 317 -3.81 3.35 15.22
C THR A 317 -3.25 2.01 14.78
N ILE A 318 -1.97 1.97 14.44
CA ILE A 318 -1.28 0.73 14.08
C ILE A 318 -0.72 0.11 15.36
N ALA A 319 -1.13 -1.12 15.68
CA ALA A 319 -0.63 -1.84 16.85
C ALA A 319 -0.65 -3.36 16.64
N GLN A 320 0.34 -4.04 17.24
CA GLN A 320 0.48 -5.48 17.21
C GLN A 320 -0.57 -6.18 18.09
N SER A 321 -0.61 -7.51 18.00
CA SER A 321 -1.39 -8.32 18.95
C SER A 321 -0.77 -8.18 20.34
N GLY A 322 -1.60 -7.96 21.37
CA GLY A 322 -1.12 -7.82 22.75
C GLY A 322 -0.68 -6.42 23.19
N ASP A 323 -0.61 -5.44 22.27
CA ASP A 323 -0.24 -4.04 22.57
C ASP A 323 -1.28 -3.26 23.39
N GLY A 324 -2.38 -3.91 23.76
CA GLY A 324 -3.40 -3.33 24.64
C GLY A 324 -4.45 -2.47 23.94
N LYS A 325 -4.80 -2.77 22.68
CA LYS A 325 -5.90 -2.14 21.91
C LYS A 325 -7.19 -2.03 22.74
N ASP A 326 -7.74 -3.18 23.14
CA ASP A 326 -8.92 -3.25 24.01
C ASP A 326 -8.68 -2.64 25.40
N THR A 327 -7.43 -2.69 25.88
CA THR A 327 -7.06 -2.21 27.22
C THR A 327 -7.14 -0.68 27.31
N ALA A 328 -6.82 0.02 26.22
CA ALA A 328 -6.97 1.46 26.11
C ALA A 328 -8.41 1.89 25.76
N ASP A 329 -9.03 1.21 24.79
CA ASP A 329 -10.37 1.59 24.30
C ASP A 329 -11.46 1.39 25.35
N ARG A 330 -11.43 0.31 26.14
CA ARG A 330 -12.49 0.03 27.13
C ARG A 330 -12.66 1.15 28.15
N PRO A 331 -11.60 1.64 28.84
CA PRO A 331 -11.74 2.79 29.74
C PRO A 331 -12.13 4.09 29.02
N ALA A 332 -11.61 4.33 27.81
CA ALA A 332 -11.91 5.55 27.06
C ALA A 332 -13.39 5.63 26.61
N LEU A 333 -13.96 4.50 26.17
CA LEU A 333 -15.34 4.41 25.64
C LEU A 333 -16.39 4.03 26.69
N ARG A 334 -15.99 3.66 27.91
CA ARG A 334 -16.92 3.21 28.95
C ARG A 334 -18.15 4.12 29.13
N PRO A 335 -18.02 5.46 29.28
CA PRO A 335 -19.20 6.31 29.46
C PRO A 335 -20.19 6.24 28.29
N ILE A 336 -19.68 6.08 27.06
CA ILE A 336 -20.48 6.00 25.84
C ILE A 336 -21.20 4.65 25.77
N HIS A 337 -20.52 3.55 26.10
CA HIS A 337 -21.14 2.22 26.18
C HIS A 337 -22.22 2.15 27.26
N ASP A 338 -21.97 2.72 28.44
CA ASP A 338 -22.93 2.76 29.54
C ASP A 338 -24.18 3.57 29.14
N PHE A 339 -23.99 4.76 28.56
CA PHE A 339 -25.09 5.57 28.03
C PHE A 339 -25.88 4.84 26.95
N GLN A 340 -25.19 4.24 25.97
CA GLN A 340 -25.83 3.55 24.85
C GLN A 340 -26.66 2.35 25.32
N ARG A 341 -26.17 1.60 26.33
CA ARG A 341 -26.90 0.47 26.92
C ARG A 341 -28.20 0.92 27.57
N GLU A 342 -28.14 1.98 28.38
CA GLU A 342 -29.32 2.53 29.08
C GLU A 342 -30.30 3.19 28.11
N ALA A 343 -29.82 3.95 27.13
CA ALA A 343 -30.65 4.62 26.14
C ALA A 343 -31.28 3.61 25.17
N GLY A 344 -30.53 2.58 24.76
CA GLY A 344 -31.01 1.50 23.90
C GLY A 344 -32.12 0.70 24.54
N GLN A 345 -32.01 0.38 25.84
CA GLN A 345 -33.07 -0.28 26.59
C GLN A 345 -34.36 0.56 26.61
N ARG A 346 -34.26 1.84 26.98
CA ARG A 346 -35.41 2.76 26.97
C ARG A 346 -36.05 2.90 25.60
N HIS A 347 -35.25 2.95 24.54
CA HIS A 347 -35.75 3.03 23.17
C HIS A 347 -36.44 1.72 22.74
N ALA A 348 -35.90 0.56 23.10
CA ALA A 348 -36.54 -0.73 22.81
C ALA A 348 -37.90 -0.88 23.50
N GLU A 349 -37.99 -0.47 24.77
CA GLU A 349 -39.26 -0.43 25.52
C GLU A 349 -40.26 0.53 24.86
N ALA A 350 -39.82 1.71 24.43
CA ALA A 350 -40.66 2.68 23.72
C ALA A 350 -41.13 2.18 22.35
N MET A 351 -40.26 1.50 21.59
CA MET A 351 -40.61 0.86 20.32
C MET A 351 -41.64 -0.24 20.50
N GLN A 352 -41.50 -1.07 21.54
CA GLN A 352 -42.49 -2.10 21.85
C GLN A 352 -43.86 -1.47 22.18
N ALA A 353 -43.88 -0.45 23.04
CA ALA A 353 -45.10 0.27 23.38
C ALA A 353 -45.77 0.92 22.15
N TYR A 354 -44.96 1.47 21.23
CA TYR A 354 -45.44 2.05 19.98
C TYR A 354 -46.08 1.00 19.05
N GLU A 355 -45.45 -0.15 18.84
CA GLU A 355 -46.02 -1.22 17.99
C GLU A 355 -47.28 -1.85 18.63
N GLU A 356 -47.32 -1.97 19.96
CA GLU A 356 -48.53 -2.37 20.69
C GLU A 356 -49.66 -1.36 20.51
N ALA A 357 -49.38 -0.05 20.65
CA ALA A 357 -50.37 1.00 20.44
C ALA A 357 -50.88 1.02 18.99
N LYS A 358 -49.98 0.84 18.03
CA LYS A 358 -50.29 0.80 16.60
C LYS A 358 -51.14 -0.41 16.23
N SER A 359 -50.90 -1.58 16.82
CA SER A 359 -51.70 -2.79 16.59
C SER A 359 -53.11 -2.72 17.21
N ARG A 360 -53.26 -2.01 18.34
CA ARG A 360 -54.56 -1.79 19.01
C ARG A 360 -55.36 -0.62 18.46
N ARG A 361 -54.80 0.12 17.50
CA ARG A 361 -55.39 1.31 16.90
C ARG A 361 -56.70 0.99 16.16
N LYS A 362 -57.77 1.73 16.46
CA LYS A 362 -59.01 1.67 15.66
C LYS A 362 -58.89 2.60 14.45
N LYS A 363 -59.65 2.31 13.39
CA LYS A 363 -59.59 3.00 12.09
C LYS A 363 -59.68 4.54 12.16
N ASN A 364 -60.36 5.08 13.17
CA ASN A 364 -60.61 6.52 13.33
C ASN A 364 -59.71 7.20 14.38
N ASP A 365 -58.86 6.44 15.08
CA ASP A 365 -57.95 7.02 16.07
C ASP A 365 -56.71 7.58 15.37
N PRO A 366 -56.14 8.70 15.86
CA PRO A 366 -54.85 9.18 15.36
C PRO A 366 -53.78 8.09 15.55
N PRO A 367 -52.81 7.99 14.63
CA PRO A 367 -51.68 7.08 14.83
C PRO A 367 -50.89 7.49 16.08
N PRO A 368 -50.36 6.53 16.86
CA PRO A 368 -49.49 6.87 17.98
C PRO A 368 -48.24 7.58 17.47
N ASP A 369 -47.65 8.43 18.31
CA ASP A 369 -46.39 9.09 17.98
C ASP A 369 -45.26 8.05 17.95
N PRO A 370 -44.44 8.02 16.89
CA PRO A 370 -43.28 7.14 16.86
C PRO A 370 -42.28 7.56 17.94
N PRO A 371 -41.55 6.61 18.54
CA PRO A 371 -40.46 6.98 19.42
C PRO A 371 -39.40 7.78 18.65
N GLY A 372 -38.66 8.62 19.38
CA GLY A 372 -37.57 9.39 18.83
C GLY A 372 -36.46 8.52 18.19
N PRO A 373 -35.47 9.14 17.56
CA PRO A 373 -34.44 8.43 16.80
C PRO A 373 -33.70 7.39 17.65
N ALA A 374 -33.21 6.32 17.00
CA ALA A 374 -32.41 5.31 17.67
C ALA A 374 -31.17 5.95 18.34
N PRO A 375 -30.94 5.73 19.65
CA PRO A 375 -29.98 6.53 20.43
C PRO A 375 -28.53 6.02 20.35
N TYR A 376 -28.24 5.09 19.44
CA TYR A 376 -26.93 4.45 19.34
C TYR A 376 -25.88 5.43 18.80
N ARG A 377 -24.78 5.55 19.54
CA ARG A 377 -23.66 6.46 19.28
C ARG A 377 -22.48 5.77 18.62
N ILE A 378 -22.26 4.48 18.87
CA ILE A 378 -21.10 3.74 18.38
C ILE A 378 -21.47 2.38 17.79
N ALA A 379 -20.76 2.03 16.72
CA ALA A 379 -20.77 0.71 16.10
C ALA A 379 -19.33 0.20 15.90
N ALA A 380 -19.15 -1.12 15.93
CA ALA A 380 -17.85 -1.77 15.75
C ALA A 380 -17.56 -2.22 14.30
N ASP A 381 -18.61 -2.31 13.48
CA ASP A 381 -18.55 -2.71 12.08
C ASP A 381 -18.92 -1.52 11.17
N LEU A 382 -18.32 -1.47 9.98
CA LEU A 382 -18.46 -0.40 9.01
C LEU A 382 -18.90 -0.99 7.67
N THR A 383 -20.20 -1.12 7.48
CA THR A 383 -20.77 -1.29 6.14
C THR A 383 -21.40 0.04 5.72
N ILE A 384 -21.20 0.45 4.45
CA ILE A 384 -21.88 1.66 3.92
C ILE A 384 -23.40 1.54 4.16
N GLU A 385 -23.96 0.37 3.91
CA GLU A 385 -25.38 0.11 3.97
C GLU A 385 -25.92 0.16 5.40
N GLY A 386 -25.23 -0.49 6.35
CA GLY A 386 -25.56 -0.41 7.76
C GLY A 386 -25.45 1.01 8.30
N MET A 387 -24.40 1.74 7.93
CA MET A 387 -24.21 3.14 8.32
C MET A 387 -25.32 4.05 7.75
N ARG A 388 -25.70 3.87 6.49
CA ARG A 388 -26.81 4.62 5.86
C ARG A 388 -28.12 4.41 6.62
N ARG A 389 -28.44 3.17 6.96
CA ARG A 389 -29.62 2.84 7.76
C ARG A 389 -29.52 3.44 9.16
N SER A 390 -28.35 3.32 9.78
CA SER A 390 -28.08 3.87 11.11
C SER A 390 -28.30 5.38 11.19
N PHE A 391 -27.88 6.15 10.18
CA PHE A 391 -28.17 7.59 10.13
C PHE A 391 -29.60 7.90 9.69
N ALA A 392 -30.27 7.02 8.93
CA ALA A 392 -31.66 7.23 8.55
C ALA A 392 -32.61 7.12 9.77
N GLU A 393 -32.36 6.12 10.62
CA GLU A 393 -33.21 5.76 11.77
C GLU A 393 -32.71 6.38 13.09
N GLY A 394 -31.45 6.79 13.14
CA GLY A 394 -30.77 7.19 14.36
C GLY A 394 -30.43 8.67 14.46
N VAL A 395 -29.68 8.95 15.52
CA VAL A 395 -29.18 10.29 15.86
C VAL A 395 -28.18 10.82 14.82
N SER A 396 -28.08 12.15 14.74
CA SER A 396 -27.25 12.87 13.77
C SER A 396 -25.74 12.68 13.96
N ALA A 397 -25.26 12.39 15.17
CA ALA A 397 -23.84 12.18 15.45
C ALA A 397 -23.58 10.74 15.91
N GLN A 398 -22.67 10.05 15.22
CA GLN A 398 -22.34 8.64 15.46
C GLN A 398 -20.84 8.41 15.28
N GLY A 399 -20.36 7.23 15.65
CA GLY A 399 -18.96 6.86 15.55
C GLY A 399 -18.74 5.39 15.21
N VAL A 400 -17.63 5.11 14.55
CA VAL A 400 -17.17 3.74 14.28
C VAL A 400 -15.88 3.48 15.04
N PHE A 401 -15.93 2.57 16.01
CA PHE A 401 -14.80 2.25 16.89
C PHE A 401 -14.53 0.75 16.80
N SER A 402 -13.39 0.38 16.22
CA SER A 402 -13.08 -1.03 15.93
C SER A 402 -11.63 -1.36 16.27
N THR A 403 -11.44 -2.33 17.17
CA THR A 403 -10.12 -2.86 17.52
C THR A 403 -9.58 -3.86 16.48
N GLU A 404 -10.42 -4.25 15.53
CA GLU A 404 -10.13 -5.16 14.41
C GLU A 404 -10.44 -4.48 13.06
N ALA A 405 -9.86 -3.32 12.82
CA ALA A 405 -10.12 -2.55 11.61
C ALA A 405 -9.71 -3.26 10.31
N GLY A 406 -8.97 -4.37 10.36
CA GLY A 406 -8.73 -5.23 9.20
C GLY A 406 -10.04 -5.76 8.60
N ALA A 407 -11.05 -6.08 9.41
CA ALA A 407 -12.37 -6.50 8.90
C ALA A 407 -13.15 -5.31 8.28
N VAL A 408 -12.98 -4.11 8.83
CA VAL A 408 -13.60 -2.86 8.34
C VAL A 408 -12.96 -2.39 7.02
N LEU A 409 -11.63 -2.44 6.93
CA LEU A 409 -10.83 -1.93 5.82
C LEU A 409 -10.48 -2.99 4.76
N ALA A 410 -10.64 -4.28 5.05
CA ALA A 410 -10.47 -5.39 4.09
C ALA A 410 -11.75 -6.22 3.89
N GLY A 411 -12.87 -5.83 4.52
CA GLY A 411 -14.17 -6.47 4.34
C GLY A 411 -14.90 -6.05 3.05
N HIS A 412 -16.17 -6.45 2.92
CA HIS A 412 -17.01 -6.22 1.73
C HIS A 412 -17.09 -4.75 1.27
N ALA A 413 -16.88 -3.78 2.17
CA ALA A 413 -16.90 -2.35 1.87
C ALA A 413 -15.63 -1.87 1.11
N MET A 414 -14.51 -2.58 1.22
CA MET A 414 -13.22 -2.18 0.65
C MET A 414 -12.69 -3.14 -0.42
N THR A 415 -13.57 -3.99 -0.98
CA THR A 415 -13.26 -4.75 -2.20
C THR A 415 -12.94 -3.79 -3.34
N PRO A 416 -12.13 -4.20 -4.34
CA PRO A 416 -11.76 -3.32 -5.45
C PRO A 416 -12.96 -2.64 -6.13
N GLU A 417 -14.11 -3.30 -6.20
CA GLU A 417 -15.33 -2.78 -6.82
C GLU A 417 -16.04 -1.70 -5.99
N ASN A 418 -15.97 -1.77 -4.65
CA ASN A 418 -16.70 -0.89 -3.73
C ASN A 418 -15.83 0.17 -3.05
N ARG A 419 -14.51 -0.05 -2.99
CA ARG A 419 -13.53 0.75 -2.24
C ARG A 419 -13.64 2.25 -2.50
N THR A 420 -13.64 2.67 -3.76
CA THR A 420 -13.71 4.10 -4.13
C THR A 420 -15.03 4.74 -3.66
N LYS A 421 -16.14 4.02 -3.77
CA LYS A 421 -17.47 4.51 -3.36
C LYS A 421 -17.58 4.61 -1.84
N THR A 422 -17.05 3.65 -1.11
CA THR A 422 -16.98 3.67 0.36
C THR A 422 -16.14 4.84 0.84
N ALA A 423 -14.93 4.97 0.30
CA ALA A 423 -14.01 6.03 0.66
C ALA A 423 -14.60 7.42 0.35
N ALA A 424 -15.22 7.61 -0.82
CA ALA A 424 -15.91 8.86 -1.15
C ALA A 424 -17.05 9.19 -0.18
N SER A 425 -17.84 8.18 0.23
CA SER A 425 -18.93 8.37 1.21
C SER A 425 -18.38 8.80 2.58
N LEU A 426 -17.31 8.15 3.05
CA LEU A 426 -16.64 8.49 4.31
C LEU A 426 -16.00 9.88 4.28
N CYS A 427 -15.42 10.28 3.14
CA CYS A 427 -14.91 11.63 2.93
C CYS A 427 -16.04 12.67 3.03
N GLY A 428 -17.18 12.42 2.38
CA GLY A 428 -18.33 13.33 2.42
C GLY A 428 -18.90 13.51 3.83
N LEU A 429 -18.95 12.43 4.63
CA LEU A 429 -19.39 12.48 6.03
C LEU A 429 -18.44 13.26 6.92
N TRP A 430 -17.13 13.16 6.66
CA TRP A 430 -16.12 13.91 7.39
C TRP A 430 -16.09 15.39 6.99
N ASP A 431 -16.30 15.71 5.71
CA ASP A 431 -16.26 17.08 5.19
C ASP A 431 -17.51 17.89 5.58
N ARG A 432 -18.70 17.37 5.25
CA ARG A 432 -19.97 18.13 5.30
C ARG A 432 -21.11 17.41 6.00
N GLY A 433 -21.01 16.09 6.21
CA GLY A 433 -22.07 15.37 6.88
C GLY A 433 -23.34 15.19 6.06
N HIS A 434 -23.23 15.17 4.73
CA HIS A 434 -24.40 15.01 3.85
C HIS A 434 -24.52 13.55 3.40
N LEU A 435 -25.68 12.95 3.67
CA LEU A 435 -26.02 11.61 3.23
C LEU A 435 -27.17 11.69 2.23
N SER A 436 -26.87 11.47 0.95
CA SER A 436 -27.88 11.39 -0.12
C SER A 436 -27.83 10.05 -0.82
N VAL A 437 -28.94 9.31 -0.76
CA VAL A 437 -29.04 7.98 -1.34
C VAL A 437 -30.36 7.82 -2.06
N VAL A 438 -30.29 7.43 -3.33
CA VAL A 438 -31.44 7.04 -4.13
C VAL A 438 -31.36 5.54 -4.40
N ARG A 439 -32.42 4.80 -4.09
CA ARG A 439 -32.51 3.36 -4.38
C ARG A 439 -33.70 3.04 -5.27
N ALA A 440 -33.50 2.14 -6.23
CA ALA A 440 -34.60 1.55 -6.97
C ALA A 440 -35.52 0.80 -5.99
N GLY A 441 -36.80 1.18 -5.94
CA GLY A 441 -37.83 0.56 -5.08
C GLY A 441 -37.81 0.96 -3.59
N GLY A 442 -36.81 1.70 -3.11
CA GLY A 442 -36.63 2.03 -1.69
C GLY A 442 -36.81 3.52 -1.31
N GLY A 443 -37.11 4.38 -2.29
CA GLY A 443 -37.24 5.83 -2.07
C GLY A 443 -35.91 6.58 -2.03
N ARG A 444 -35.96 7.85 -1.59
CA ARG A 444 -34.82 8.76 -1.41
C ARG A 444 -34.60 9.01 0.08
N THR A 445 -33.40 8.73 0.57
CA THR A 445 -32.96 9.08 1.92
C THR A 445 -32.03 10.28 1.82
N GLU A 446 -32.44 11.39 2.43
CA GLU A 446 -31.68 12.64 2.47
C GLU A 446 -31.51 13.08 3.92
N ARG A 447 -30.27 13.15 4.40
CA ARG A 447 -29.94 13.67 5.73
C ARG A 447 -28.81 14.69 5.58
N TYR A 448 -28.99 15.86 6.18
CA TYR A 448 -28.00 16.93 6.25
C TYR A 448 -27.42 17.00 7.65
N GLY A 449 -26.22 17.58 7.77
CA GLY A 449 -25.56 17.76 9.05
C GLY A 449 -25.40 16.51 9.90
N VAL A 450 -25.25 15.31 9.33
CA VAL A 450 -24.83 14.14 10.11
C VAL A 450 -23.33 14.20 10.40
N ARG A 451 -22.87 13.52 11.44
CA ARG A 451 -21.50 13.61 11.94
C ARG A 451 -20.98 12.22 12.23
N LEU A 452 -19.84 11.87 11.63
CA LEU A 452 -19.20 10.58 11.82
C LEU A 452 -17.77 10.79 12.28
N SER A 453 -17.46 10.27 13.48
CA SER A 453 -16.07 10.11 13.93
C SER A 453 -15.67 8.64 13.83
N ALA A 454 -14.39 8.34 13.74
CA ALA A 454 -13.93 6.95 13.65
C ALA A 454 -12.63 6.75 14.42
N HIS A 455 -12.48 5.58 15.03
CA HIS A 455 -11.21 5.09 15.54
C HIS A 455 -11.02 3.64 15.09
N LEU A 456 -10.03 3.45 14.24
CA LEU A 456 -9.72 2.17 13.63
C LEU A 456 -8.35 1.71 14.15
N LEU A 457 -8.32 0.61 14.89
CA LEU A 457 -7.07 -0.01 15.32
C LEU A 457 -6.78 -1.20 14.42
N ILE A 458 -5.61 -1.19 13.79
CA ILE A 458 -5.23 -2.15 12.77
C ILE A 458 -3.88 -2.78 13.10
N GLN A 459 -3.74 -4.06 12.75
CA GLN A 459 -2.43 -4.72 12.81
C GLN A 459 -1.62 -4.33 11.57
N PRO A 460 -0.29 -4.16 11.68
CA PRO A 460 0.56 -3.86 10.52
C PRO A 460 0.35 -4.80 9.33
N ALA A 461 0.13 -6.10 9.60
CA ALA A 461 -0.07 -7.11 8.55
C ALA A 461 -1.35 -6.93 7.73
N ALA A 462 -2.41 -6.35 8.30
CA ALA A 462 -3.69 -6.13 7.64
C ALA A 462 -3.72 -4.86 6.77
N LEU A 463 -2.63 -4.08 6.81
CA LEU A 463 -2.59 -2.70 6.32
C LEU A 463 -1.87 -2.55 4.96
N GLY A 464 -0.97 -3.48 4.65
CA GLY A 464 -0.06 -3.40 3.50
C GLY A 464 -0.74 -3.27 2.13
N ASP A 465 -1.93 -3.86 1.94
CA ASP A 465 -2.64 -3.82 0.65
C ASP A 465 -3.53 -2.56 0.47
N VAL A 466 -3.74 -1.74 1.51
CA VAL A 466 -4.70 -0.61 1.48
C VAL A 466 -4.02 0.75 1.70
N MET A 467 -2.96 0.82 2.50
CA MET A 467 -2.24 2.08 2.74
C MET A 467 -1.49 2.61 1.51
N GLY A 468 -0.90 1.72 0.71
CA GLY A 468 -0.18 2.09 -0.51
C GLY A 468 -1.09 2.33 -1.73
N ASP A 469 -2.42 2.33 -1.55
CA ASP A 469 -3.36 2.56 -2.64
C ASP A 469 -3.40 4.04 -3.01
N GLU A 470 -2.73 4.39 -4.12
CA GLU A 470 -2.68 5.75 -4.66
C GLU A 470 -4.07 6.32 -5.00
N VAL A 471 -5.05 5.48 -5.33
CA VAL A 471 -6.42 5.94 -5.61
C VAL A 471 -7.07 6.48 -4.35
N LEU A 472 -6.90 5.79 -3.22
CA LEU A 472 -7.44 6.23 -1.92
C LEU A 472 -6.78 7.53 -1.44
N SER A 473 -5.46 7.64 -1.62
CA SER A 473 -4.71 8.86 -1.32
C SER A 473 -5.13 10.01 -2.23
N GLY A 474 -5.30 9.76 -3.54
CA GLY A 474 -5.69 10.74 -4.55
C GLY A 474 -7.08 11.34 -4.35
N ILE A 475 -8.06 10.56 -3.90
CA ILE A 475 -9.39 11.09 -3.54
C ILE A 475 -9.42 11.75 -2.15
N GLY A 476 -8.28 11.75 -1.44
CA GLY A 476 -8.12 12.37 -0.13
C GLY A 476 -8.65 11.55 1.05
N PHE A 477 -8.89 10.24 0.87
CA PHE A 477 -9.39 9.39 1.96
C PHE A 477 -8.40 9.32 3.12
N TRP A 478 -7.17 8.90 2.86
CA TRP A 478 -6.13 8.76 3.89
C TRP A 478 -5.71 10.08 4.56
N PRO A 479 -5.57 11.21 3.84
CA PRO A 479 -5.35 12.52 4.45
C PRO A 479 -6.36 12.96 5.53
N ARG A 480 -7.54 12.32 5.61
CA ARG A 480 -8.54 12.59 6.65
C ARG A 480 -8.30 11.81 7.95
N PHE A 481 -7.38 10.86 7.96
CA PHE A 481 -7.05 10.03 9.13
C PHE A 481 -5.83 10.56 9.88
N LEU A 482 -5.97 10.67 11.20
CA LEU A 482 -4.88 10.91 12.14
C LEU A 482 -4.22 9.57 12.47
N LEU A 483 -3.01 9.37 11.95
CA LEU A 483 -2.24 8.15 12.13
C LEU A 483 -1.38 8.22 13.40
N ALA A 484 -1.56 7.23 14.27
CA ALA A 484 -0.62 6.91 15.33
C ALA A 484 0.02 5.55 15.05
N TRP A 485 1.34 5.52 15.06
CA TRP A 485 2.09 4.29 14.97
C TRP A 485 3.11 4.21 16.11
N PRO A 486 2.70 3.74 17.31
CA PRO A 486 3.64 3.56 18.41
C PRO A 486 4.67 2.48 18.11
N ALA A 487 5.87 2.64 18.67
CA ALA A 487 6.83 1.54 18.79
C ALA A 487 6.26 0.38 19.61
N PRO A 488 6.70 -0.88 19.35
CA PRO A 488 6.26 -2.04 20.12
C PRO A 488 6.53 -1.88 21.62
N LEU A 489 5.62 -2.41 22.45
CA LEU A 489 5.80 -2.35 23.91
C LEU A 489 6.93 -3.28 24.37
N ALA A 490 7.79 -2.77 25.25
CA ALA A 490 8.72 -3.62 26.00
C ALA A 490 7.98 -4.61 26.92
N PRO A 491 8.60 -5.75 27.28
CA PRO A 491 8.02 -6.69 28.24
C PRO A 491 7.57 -5.99 29.53
N ARG A 492 6.30 -6.20 29.91
CA ARG A 492 5.65 -5.53 31.03
C ARG A 492 5.76 -6.37 32.30
N VAL A 493 5.94 -5.70 33.42
CA VAL A 493 5.74 -6.28 34.76
C VAL A 493 4.33 -5.92 35.21
N PHE A 494 3.57 -6.90 35.72
CA PHE A 494 2.20 -6.67 36.20
C PHE A 494 2.15 -5.54 37.24
N LYS A 495 1.27 -4.56 37.00
CA LYS A 495 0.92 -3.52 37.96
C LYS A 495 -0.59 -3.56 38.23
N PRO A 496 -1.04 -3.72 39.48
CA PRO A 496 -2.46 -3.65 39.78
C PRO A 496 -2.96 -2.23 39.57
N TRP A 497 -3.81 -2.03 38.57
CA TRP A 497 -4.43 -0.75 38.28
C TRP A 497 -5.89 -0.94 37.91
N ARG A 498 -6.71 0.02 38.32
CA ARG A 498 -8.13 0.09 37.99
C ARG A 498 -8.47 1.54 37.63
N PRO A 499 -9.10 1.79 36.47
CA PRO A 499 -9.43 3.15 36.05
C PRO A 499 -10.39 3.85 37.02
N GLU A 500 -11.22 3.10 37.76
CA GLU A 500 -12.14 3.64 38.78
C GLU A 500 -11.42 4.29 39.96
N HIS A 501 -10.15 3.98 40.18
CA HIS A 501 -9.36 4.56 41.26
C HIS A 501 -8.48 5.74 40.80
N SER A 502 -8.47 6.05 39.50
CA SER A 502 -7.72 7.18 38.95
C SER A 502 -8.58 8.45 38.97
N PRO A 503 -8.18 9.52 39.71
CA PRO A 503 -8.91 10.79 39.71
C PRO A 503 -9.03 11.41 38.33
N ASP A 504 -8.02 11.24 37.47
CA ASP A 504 -8.00 11.79 36.12
C ASP A 504 -8.97 11.06 35.19
N MET A 505 -9.07 9.73 35.31
CA MET A 505 -10.08 8.96 34.58
C MET A 505 -11.50 9.27 35.06
N LEU A 506 -11.70 9.44 36.37
CA LEU A 506 -13.00 9.84 36.91
C LEU A 506 -13.44 11.22 36.41
N ARG A 507 -12.51 12.18 36.32
CA ARG A 507 -12.78 13.52 35.75
C ARG A 507 -13.13 13.43 34.27
N TYR A 508 -12.35 12.70 33.48
CA TYR A 508 -12.65 12.43 32.07
C TYR A 508 -14.05 11.80 31.90
N TRP A 509 -14.41 10.80 32.70
CA TRP A 509 -15.74 10.18 32.63
C TRP A 509 -16.87 11.13 33.04
N ALA A 510 -16.63 12.04 33.98
CA ALA A 510 -17.60 13.08 34.34
C ALA A 510 -17.85 14.04 33.16
N ASP A 511 -16.78 14.47 32.46
CA ASP A 511 -16.89 15.28 31.25
C ASP A 511 -17.62 14.57 30.12
N CYS A 512 -17.33 13.27 29.89
CA CYS A 512 -18.06 12.48 28.92
C CYS A 512 -19.56 12.42 29.24
N LYS A 513 -19.94 12.19 30.50
CA LYS A 513 -21.33 12.14 30.93
C LYS A 513 -22.04 13.49 30.75
N ARG A 514 -21.35 14.60 31.06
CA ARG A 514 -21.84 15.96 30.81
C ARG A 514 -22.14 16.16 29.33
N LEU A 515 -21.24 15.74 28.44
CA LEU A 515 -21.43 15.86 26.98
C LEU A 515 -22.54 14.94 26.46
N LEU A 516 -22.62 13.69 26.94
CA LEU A 516 -23.67 12.72 26.56
C LEU A 516 -25.07 13.14 27.01
N SER A 517 -25.18 13.94 28.07
CA SER A 517 -26.47 14.44 28.55
C SER A 517 -27.09 15.52 27.65
N ARG A 518 -26.31 16.09 26.71
CA ARG A 518 -26.80 17.11 25.78
C ARG A 518 -27.66 16.46 24.69
N PRO A 519 -28.85 17.02 24.39
CA PRO A 519 -29.64 16.56 23.25
C PRO A 519 -28.88 16.85 21.96
N LEU A 520 -29.04 15.96 20.99
CA LEU A 520 -28.44 16.13 19.66
C LEU A 520 -29.47 16.77 18.73
N PRO A 521 -29.08 17.74 17.91
CA PRO A 521 -29.98 18.27 16.89
C PRO A 521 -30.18 17.23 15.79
N ASP A 522 -31.25 17.38 15.01
CA ASP A 522 -31.45 16.54 13.81
C ASP A 522 -30.45 16.88 12.69
N ASP A 523 -30.00 18.14 12.66
CA ASP A 523 -29.04 18.71 11.71
C ASP A 523 -27.93 19.45 12.48
N CYS A 524 -26.68 19.05 12.29
CA CYS A 524 -25.51 19.65 12.94
C CYS A 524 -24.88 20.81 12.14
N ASP A 525 -25.33 21.11 10.93
CA ASP A 525 -24.79 22.22 10.13
C ASP A 525 -24.99 23.60 10.77
N PRO A 526 -26.14 23.93 11.40
CA PRO A 526 -26.33 25.22 12.07
C PRO A 526 -25.76 25.28 13.49
N LEU A 527 -24.94 24.31 13.91
CA LEU A 527 -24.30 24.34 15.23
C LEU A 527 -23.36 25.55 15.38
N PRO A 528 -23.17 26.05 16.62
CA PRO A 528 -22.20 27.11 16.90
C PRO A 528 -20.82 26.81 16.34
N VAL A 529 -20.13 27.83 15.84
CA VAL A 529 -18.77 27.74 15.32
C VAL A 529 -17.80 28.23 16.39
N VAL A 530 -16.87 27.37 16.80
CA VAL A 530 -15.75 27.79 17.65
C VAL A 530 -14.76 28.56 16.80
N GLU A 531 -14.57 29.83 17.13
CA GLU A 531 -13.70 30.74 16.40
C GLU A 531 -12.25 30.66 16.92
N LEU A 532 -11.31 31.00 16.03
CA LEU A 532 -9.90 31.20 16.38
C LEU A 532 -9.72 32.64 16.87
N ASP A 533 -9.06 32.83 18.00
CA ASP A 533 -8.59 34.17 18.38
C ASP A 533 -7.46 34.65 17.44
N ALA A 534 -7.04 35.91 17.61
CA ALA A 534 -6.01 36.50 16.74
C ALA A 534 -4.67 35.74 16.79
N GLN A 535 -4.26 35.23 17.96
CA GLN A 535 -2.99 34.52 18.14
C GLN A 535 -3.09 33.09 17.59
N ALA A 536 -4.21 32.41 17.85
CA ALA A 536 -4.53 31.11 17.27
C ALA A 536 -4.56 31.14 15.74
N ALA A 537 -5.18 32.18 15.16
CA ALA A 537 -5.20 32.39 13.72
C ALA A 537 -3.79 32.60 13.15
N GLN A 538 -2.95 33.41 13.82
CA GLN A 538 -1.56 33.63 13.44
C GLN A 538 -0.74 32.33 13.51
N ARG A 539 -0.91 31.53 14.57
CA ARG A 539 -0.25 30.24 14.71
C ARG A 539 -0.66 29.27 13.61
N MET A 540 -1.96 29.16 13.34
CA MET A 540 -2.47 28.28 12.29
C MET A 540 -1.97 28.73 10.91
N ALA A 541 -1.89 30.04 10.66
CA ALA A 541 -1.32 30.58 9.42
C ALA A 541 0.15 30.18 9.25
N GLY A 542 0.98 30.32 10.30
CA GLY A 542 2.37 29.86 10.26
C GLY A 542 2.47 28.34 10.00
N PHE A 543 1.63 27.55 10.67
CA PHE A 543 1.57 26.11 10.43
C PHE A 543 1.16 25.77 8.98
N PHE A 544 0.19 26.49 8.42
CA PHE A 544 -0.21 26.34 7.02
C PHE A 544 0.93 26.66 6.04
N GLU A 545 1.63 27.78 6.23
CA GLU A 545 2.75 28.18 5.38
C GLU A 545 3.90 27.16 5.44
N ASP A 546 4.17 26.61 6.63
CA ASP A 546 5.13 25.53 6.81
C ASP A 546 4.72 24.26 6.07
N MET A 547 3.45 23.85 6.17
CA MET A 547 2.95 22.65 5.48
C MET A 547 2.88 22.83 3.95
N GLU A 548 2.56 24.02 3.45
CA GLU A 548 2.62 24.33 2.01
C GLU A 548 4.05 24.24 1.49
N ARG A 549 5.01 24.81 2.23
CA ARG A 549 6.44 24.77 1.86
C ARG A 549 6.97 23.34 1.89
N GLU A 550 6.79 22.63 3.00
CA GLU A 550 7.30 21.26 3.16
C GLU A 550 6.61 20.28 2.21
N GLY A 551 5.30 20.38 2.00
CA GLY A 551 4.55 19.50 1.12
C GLY A 551 4.85 19.69 -0.37
N ARG A 552 5.27 20.89 -0.80
CA ARG A 552 5.59 21.15 -2.22
C ARG A 552 7.08 21.07 -2.53
N GLN A 553 7.92 21.54 -1.62
CA GLN A 553 9.34 21.80 -1.87
C GLN A 553 10.27 21.18 -0.82
N GLY A 554 9.74 20.73 0.32
CA GLY A 554 10.53 20.18 1.42
C GLY A 554 10.38 18.67 1.60
N GLY A 555 10.59 18.22 2.84
CA GLY A 555 10.70 16.79 3.18
C GLY A 555 9.37 16.03 3.08
N LEU A 556 8.25 16.73 3.07
CA LEU A 556 6.90 16.14 3.09
C LEU A 556 6.28 15.94 1.70
N ARG A 557 7.08 16.06 0.63
CA ARG A 557 6.61 15.91 -0.76
C ARG A 557 5.94 14.56 -1.03
N ASP A 558 6.49 13.47 -0.49
CA ASP A 558 5.94 12.12 -0.68
C ASP A 558 4.57 11.94 -0.02
N VAL A 559 4.25 12.80 0.94
CA VAL A 559 2.97 12.84 1.65
C VAL A 559 2.26 14.18 1.43
N GLN A 560 2.49 14.83 0.28
CA GLN A 560 1.92 16.15 -0.04
C GLN A 560 0.41 16.23 0.23
N PRO A 561 -0.45 15.27 -0.17
CA PRO A 561 -1.89 15.37 0.11
C PRO A 561 -2.25 15.43 1.60
N PHE A 562 -1.39 14.90 2.47
CA PHE A 562 -1.53 14.91 3.92
C PHE A 562 -1.06 16.26 4.48
N ALA A 563 0.11 16.74 4.05
CA ALA A 563 0.65 18.04 4.44
C ALA A 563 -0.33 19.17 4.12
N LEU A 564 -0.87 19.21 2.90
CA LEU A 564 -1.81 20.26 2.47
C LEU A 564 -3.16 20.24 3.21
N ARG A 565 -3.49 19.17 3.94
CA ARG A 565 -4.69 19.08 4.80
C ARG A 565 -4.39 19.21 6.28
N ALA A 566 -3.12 19.20 6.68
CA ALA A 566 -2.72 19.16 8.08
C ALA A 566 -3.29 20.35 8.88
N THR A 567 -3.40 21.53 8.29
CA THR A 567 -4.00 22.70 8.95
C THR A 567 -5.48 22.53 9.26
N GLU A 568 -6.26 21.93 8.36
CA GLU A 568 -7.67 21.63 8.63
C GLU A 568 -7.80 20.63 9.78
N GLN A 569 -6.95 19.59 9.78
CA GLN A 569 -6.87 18.63 10.88
C GLN A 569 -6.50 19.32 12.20
N ALA A 570 -5.50 20.20 12.18
CA ALA A 570 -5.07 20.95 13.36
C ALA A 570 -6.20 21.81 13.94
N CYS A 571 -6.96 22.51 13.08
CA CYS A 571 -8.13 23.28 13.51
C CYS A 571 -9.21 22.37 14.13
N ARG A 572 -9.52 21.22 13.52
CA ARG A 572 -10.49 20.26 14.05
C ARG A 572 -10.08 19.68 15.38
N ILE A 573 -8.81 19.29 15.54
CA ILE A 573 -8.26 18.80 16.81
C ILE A 573 -8.34 19.89 17.89
N ALA A 574 -7.90 21.12 17.59
CA ALA A 574 -7.99 22.24 18.51
C ALA A 574 -9.43 22.51 18.95
N GLY A 575 -10.37 22.49 18.00
CA GLY A 575 -11.81 22.63 18.28
C GLY A 575 -12.36 21.48 19.14
N VAL A 576 -11.94 20.25 18.90
CA VAL A 576 -12.34 19.09 19.74
C VAL A 576 -11.88 19.28 21.18
N LEU A 577 -10.60 19.62 21.38
CA LEU A 577 -10.04 19.83 22.72
C LEU A 577 -10.72 21.01 23.43
N THR A 578 -10.94 22.12 22.73
CA THR A 578 -11.61 23.32 23.24
C THR A 578 -13.05 23.02 23.68
N CYS A 579 -13.84 22.38 22.81
CA CYS A 579 -15.21 21.99 23.11
C CYS A 579 -15.31 20.97 24.24
N PHE A 580 -14.37 20.02 24.30
CA PHE A 580 -14.35 19.02 25.36
C PHE A 580 -14.13 19.68 26.73
N ALA A 581 -13.18 20.63 26.80
CA ALA A 581 -12.92 21.46 27.98
C ALA A 581 -14.08 22.41 28.34
N GLY A 582 -15.00 22.67 27.39
CA GLY A 582 -16.09 23.62 27.58
C GLY A 582 -15.67 25.08 27.44
N ALA A 583 -14.55 25.34 26.76
CA ALA A 583 -14.11 26.69 26.40
C ALA A 583 -14.87 27.22 25.17
N GLU A 584 -14.94 28.54 25.04
CA GLU A 584 -15.77 29.20 24.01
C GLU A 584 -15.02 29.47 22.68
N GLY A 585 -13.69 29.51 22.70
CA GLY A 585 -12.86 29.85 21.54
C GLY A 585 -11.50 29.16 21.58
N ILE A 586 -10.86 29.04 20.42
CA ILE A 586 -9.52 28.47 20.29
C ILE A 586 -8.50 29.59 20.53
N ASP A 587 -7.76 29.47 21.62
CA ASP A 587 -6.61 30.32 21.94
C ASP A 587 -5.32 29.79 21.30
N ASP A 588 -4.23 30.55 21.47
CA ASP A 588 -2.90 30.18 20.98
C ASP A 588 -2.44 28.79 21.45
N GLN A 589 -2.76 28.43 22.69
CA GLN A 589 -2.33 27.17 23.31
C GLN A 589 -3.10 25.97 22.74
N ALA A 590 -4.41 26.10 22.57
CA ALA A 590 -5.26 25.10 21.93
C ALA A 590 -4.90 24.93 20.44
N ALA A 591 -4.56 26.03 19.76
CA ALA A 591 -4.03 25.97 18.41
C ALA A 591 -2.67 25.22 18.36
N ALA A 592 -1.78 25.44 19.33
CA ALA A 592 -0.50 24.73 19.43
C ALA A 592 -0.70 23.22 19.63
N TRP A 593 -1.66 22.84 20.47
CA TRP A 593 -2.04 21.44 20.68
C TRP A 593 -2.51 20.77 19.39
N GLY A 594 -3.41 21.41 18.65
CA GLY A 594 -3.90 20.93 17.36
C GLY A 594 -2.79 20.73 16.33
N ALA A 595 -1.91 21.73 16.19
CA ALA A 595 -0.78 21.67 15.25
C ALA A 595 0.21 20.55 15.62
N ALA A 596 0.53 20.39 16.90
CA ALA A 596 1.47 19.35 17.36
C ALA A 596 0.95 17.93 17.10
N LEU A 597 -0.34 17.67 17.36
CA LEU A 597 -0.97 16.38 17.09
C LEU A 597 -1.08 16.09 15.59
N ALA A 598 -1.40 17.10 14.78
CA ALA A 598 -1.43 16.97 13.32
C ALA A 598 -0.04 16.69 12.73
N ALA A 599 0.99 17.39 13.22
CA ALA A 599 2.38 17.18 12.80
C ALA A 599 2.87 15.77 13.16
N HIS A 600 2.63 15.31 14.40
CA HIS A 600 2.98 13.93 14.79
C HIS A 600 2.27 12.87 13.92
N SER A 601 1.01 13.11 13.54
CA SER A 601 0.33 12.24 12.59
C SER A 601 0.99 12.23 11.22
N LEU A 602 1.49 13.37 10.75
CA LEU A 602 2.12 13.50 9.45
C LEU A 602 3.46 12.77 9.42
N ASP A 603 4.25 12.86 10.49
CA ASP A 603 5.49 12.10 10.65
C ASP A 603 5.22 10.59 10.59
N ASN A 604 4.15 10.11 11.23
CA ASN A 604 3.76 8.70 11.16
C ASN A 604 3.30 8.31 9.74
N TRP A 605 2.61 9.20 9.02
CA TRP A 605 2.23 8.95 7.63
C TRP A 605 3.44 8.88 6.72
N GLN A 606 4.40 9.79 6.90
CA GLN A 606 5.67 9.77 6.21
C GLN A 606 6.41 8.47 6.51
N ALA A 607 6.55 8.06 7.78
CA ALA A 607 7.18 6.78 8.12
C ALA A 607 6.46 5.57 7.49
N ALA A 608 5.12 5.57 7.50
CA ALA A 608 4.32 4.49 6.92
C ALA A 608 4.41 4.40 5.40
N LEU A 609 4.58 5.54 4.70
CA LEU A 609 4.61 5.61 3.24
C LEU A 609 6.04 5.58 2.67
N SER A 610 7.01 6.22 3.34
CA SER A 610 8.43 6.27 2.97
C SER A 610 9.18 4.96 3.26
N GLY A 611 8.65 4.05 4.09
CA GLY A 611 9.33 2.82 4.52
C GLY A 611 8.84 1.49 3.93
N LYS A 612 7.71 1.41 3.20
CA LYS A 612 7.01 0.10 2.98
C LYS A 612 6.15 -0.01 1.71
N ALA A 613 6.67 0.32 0.53
CA ALA A 613 6.04 -0.07 -0.73
C ALA A 613 6.20 -1.57 -1.08
N ASP A 614 6.72 -2.41 -0.16
CA ASP A 614 6.82 -3.85 -0.38
C ASP A 614 5.61 -4.58 0.25
N PRO A 615 4.60 -5.00 -0.54
CA PRO A 615 3.48 -5.81 -0.06
C PRO A 615 3.86 -7.26 0.25
N THR A 616 5.09 -7.68 -0.06
CA THR A 616 5.57 -9.06 0.08
C THR A 616 5.47 -9.62 1.50
N PRO A 617 5.80 -8.87 2.58
CA PRO A 617 5.63 -9.38 3.95
C PRO A 617 4.19 -9.75 4.30
N GLY A 618 3.19 -8.95 3.90
CA GLY A 618 1.79 -9.26 4.16
C GLY A 618 1.32 -10.50 3.38
N ARG A 619 1.78 -10.64 2.14
CA ARG A 619 1.51 -11.81 1.28
C ARG A 619 2.18 -13.07 1.81
N ALA A 620 3.43 -12.98 2.26
CA ALA A 620 4.19 -14.05 2.90
C ALA A 620 3.49 -14.56 4.17
N LEU A 621 3.03 -13.66 5.05
CA LEU A 621 2.32 -14.08 6.26
C LEU A 621 0.97 -14.75 5.94
N THR A 622 0.26 -14.24 4.93
CA THR A 622 -1.01 -14.83 4.45
C THR A 622 -0.78 -16.24 3.88
N LEU A 623 0.29 -16.43 3.11
CA LEU A 623 0.68 -17.74 2.59
C LEU A 623 1.05 -18.71 3.72
N TYR A 624 1.85 -18.26 4.68
CA TYR A 624 2.25 -19.09 5.81
C TYR A 624 1.03 -19.55 6.62
N ARG A 625 0.11 -18.64 6.99
CA ARG A 625 -1.16 -19.00 7.66
C ARG A 625 -1.90 -20.11 6.92
N TRP A 626 -2.01 -19.98 5.61
CA TRP A 626 -2.67 -20.96 4.76
C TRP A 626 -1.94 -22.31 4.71
N LEU A 627 -0.60 -22.33 4.72
CA LEU A 627 0.20 -23.55 4.77
C LEU A 627 0.12 -24.23 6.15
N VAL A 628 0.12 -23.48 7.25
CA VAL A 628 0.06 -24.00 8.63
C VAL A 628 -1.25 -24.75 8.94
N GLU A 629 -2.35 -24.39 8.27
CA GLU A 629 -3.62 -25.11 8.39
C GLU A 629 -3.60 -26.51 7.74
N ARG A 630 -2.64 -26.75 6.83
CA ARG A 630 -2.50 -27.98 6.04
C ARG A 630 -1.40 -28.85 6.62
N VAL A 631 -1.67 -30.16 6.66
CA VAL A 631 -0.68 -31.14 7.12
C VAL A 631 0.07 -31.67 5.90
N GLY A 632 1.37 -31.41 5.83
CA GLY A 632 2.24 -31.96 4.80
C GLY A 632 2.49 -31.03 3.61
N TRP A 633 2.98 -31.63 2.52
CA TRP A 633 3.42 -30.94 1.31
C TRP A 633 2.26 -30.42 0.46
N VAL A 634 2.42 -29.23 -0.09
CA VAL A 634 1.47 -28.60 -1.01
C VAL A 634 2.17 -28.28 -2.33
N ALA A 635 1.62 -28.73 -3.45
CA ALA A 635 2.20 -28.46 -4.75
C ALA A 635 2.14 -26.96 -5.11
N LEU A 636 3.24 -26.39 -5.59
CA LEU A 636 3.34 -24.96 -5.94
C LEU A 636 2.32 -24.54 -7.00
N LYS A 637 1.96 -25.47 -7.91
CA LYS A 637 0.96 -25.28 -8.97
C LYS A 637 -0.48 -25.16 -8.43
N ASP A 638 -0.75 -25.68 -7.24
CA ASP A 638 -2.09 -25.65 -6.64
C ASP A 638 -2.35 -24.34 -5.89
N ILE A 639 -1.30 -23.64 -5.42
CA ILE A 639 -1.43 -22.38 -4.68
C ILE A 639 -2.26 -21.33 -5.44
N PRO A 640 -2.07 -21.09 -6.76
CA PRO A 640 -2.92 -20.16 -7.50
C PRO A 640 -4.39 -20.59 -7.63
N ARG A 641 -4.70 -21.89 -7.51
CA ARG A 641 -6.04 -22.44 -7.70
C ARG A 641 -6.84 -22.52 -6.40
N ILE A 642 -6.19 -22.95 -5.31
CA ILE A 642 -6.84 -23.24 -4.03
C ILE A 642 -6.30 -22.39 -2.86
N GLY A 643 -5.29 -21.56 -3.11
CA GLY A 643 -4.69 -20.66 -2.14
C GLY A 643 -5.38 -19.29 -2.05
N PRO A 644 -4.87 -18.40 -1.17
CA PRO A 644 -5.39 -17.05 -1.00
C PRO A 644 -5.40 -16.25 -2.30
N SER A 645 -6.45 -15.46 -2.53
CA SER A 645 -6.66 -14.71 -3.78
C SER A 645 -5.52 -13.74 -4.11
N CYS A 646 -4.87 -13.17 -3.10
CA CYS A 646 -3.73 -12.27 -3.25
C CYS A 646 -2.46 -12.95 -3.82
N LEU A 647 -2.40 -14.29 -3.84
CA LEU A 647 -1.26 -15.11 -4.29
C LEU A 647 -1.54 -15.87 -5.60
N ARG A 648 -2.59 -15.48 -6.35
CA ARG A 648 -2.93 -16.10 -7.64
C ARG A 648 -1.93 -15.76 -8.76
N SER A 649 -1.26 -14.63 -8.66
CA SER A 649 -0.15 -14.28 -9.56
C SER A 649 1.10 -15.07 -9.18
N ALA A 650 1.76 -15.67 -10.18
CA ALA A 650 2.98 -16.45 -9.97
C ALA A 650 4.09 -15.61 -9.32
N ASP A 651 4.24 -14.35 -9.75
CA ASP A 651 5.24 -13.42 -9.20
C ASP A 651 4.97 -13.15 -7.71
N ARG A 652 3.74 -12.75 -7.38
CA ARG A 652 3.35 -12.48 -5.98
C ARG A 652 3.48 -13.69 -5.06
N ARG A 653 3.23 -14.89 -5.60
CA ARG A 653 3.39 -16.16 -4.89
C ARG A 653 4.87 -16.44 -4.64
N ASN A 654 5.70 -16.28 -5.66
CA ASN A 654 7.13 -16.55 -5.57
C ASN A 654 7.81 -15.57 -4.61
N ASP A 655 7.53 -14.27 -4.70
CA ASP A 655 8.06 -13.27 -3.76
C ASP A 655 7.72 -13.63 -2.30
N ALA A 656 6.48 -14.08 -2.06
CA ALA A 656 6.03 -14.51 -0.75
C ALA A 656 6.73 -15.80 -0.28
N LEU A 657 6.97 -16.75 -1.18
CA LEU A 657 7.65 -18.01 -0.92
C LEU A 657 9.13 -17.80 -0.61
N ASP A 658 9.83 -17.02 -1.43
CA ASP A 658 11.24 -16.70 -1.28
C ASP A 658 11.49 -16.00 0.07
N ARG A 659 10.59 -15.09 0.45
CA ARG A 659 10.64 -14.43 1.76
C ARG A 659 10.45 -15.40 2.92
N LEU A 660 9.51 -16.35 2.82
CA LEU A 660 9.30 -17.36 3.86
C LEU A 660 10.47 -18.36 3.94
N GLU A 661 11.07 -18.70 2.81
CA GLU A 661 12.23 -19.58 2.72
C GLU A 661 13.43 -18.96 3.41
N ALA A 662 13.71 -17.69 3.11
CA ALA A 662 14.79 -16.92 3.73
C ALA A 662 14.67 -16.84 5.26
N LEU A 663 13.44 -16.94 5.79
CA LEU A 663 13.14 -16.92 7.22
C LEU A 663 13.05 -18.33 7.85
N GLY A 664 13.29 -19.38 7.06
CA GLY A 664 13.22 -20.78 7.50
C GLY A 664 11.79 -21.23 7.86
N LEU A 665 10.77 -20.49 7.44
CA LEU A 665 9.37 -20.76 7.76
C LEU A 665 8.73 -21.77 6.79
N VAL A 666 9.34 -22.03 5.63
CA VAL A 666 8.88 -23.06 4.71
C VAL A 666 10.04 -23.92 4.24
N GLU A 667 9.72 -25.13 3.78
CA GLU A 667 10.64 -26.08 3.17
C GLU A 667 10.15 -26.43 1.76
N PHE A 668 11.08 -26.66 0.83
CA PHE A 668 10.82 -27.07 -0.55
C PHE A 668 11.41 -28.45 -0.85
N ASP A 669 10.68 -29.25 -1.61
CA ASP A 669 11.18 -30.51 -2.21
C ASP A 669 11.34 -30.40 -3.75
N GLY A 670 11.32 -29.17 -4.26
CA GLY A 670 11.42 -28.82 -5.68
C GLY A 670 10.08 -28.49 -6.34
N GLN A 671 9.01 -29.25 -6.08
CA GLN A 671 7.68 -28.99 -6.67
C GLN A 671 6.60 -28.69 -5.64
N ASN A 672 6.88 -28.97 -4.37
CA ASN A 672 5.99 -28.76 -3.25
C ASN A 672 6.65 -27.88 -2.19
N VAL A 673 5.80 -27.27 -1.38
CA VAL A 673 6.18 -26.45 -0.23
C VAL A 673 5.44 -26.95 1.01
N LYS A 674 6.09 -26.89 2.17
CA LYS A 674 5.49 -27.23 3.47
C LYS A 674 5.86 -26.17 4.51
N ALA A 675 4.95 -25.89 5.45
CA ALA A 675 5.25 -25.03 6.59
C ALA A 675 6.22 -25.71 7.58
N GLN A 676 7.20 -24.95 8.06
CA GLN A 676 8.21 -25.38 9.03
C GLN A 676 7.96 -24.81 10.42
N GLY A 677 8.48 -25.51 11.44
CA GLY A 677 8.40 -25.11 12.84
C GLY A 677 6.99 -25.14 13.46
N VAL A 678 6.09 -25.99 12.94
CA VAL A 678 4.73 -26.19 13.44
C VAL A 678 4.56 -27.60 13.99
N ASP A 679 3.96 -27.72 15.18
CA ASP A 679 3.44 -28.97 15.71
C ASP A 679 1.93 -29.10 15.39
N HIS A 680 1.58 -30.00 14.47
CA HIS A 680 0.19 -30.27 14.11
C HIS A 680 -0.50 -31.28 15.05
N ALA A 681 0.21 -31.90 15.99
CA ALA A 681 -0.33 -32.88 16.93
C ALA A 681 -1.08 -32.23 18.11
N ARG A 682 -0.91 -30.91 18.31
CA ARG A 682 -1.54 -30.11 19.36
C ARG A 682 -2.30 -28.94 18.72
N ARG A 683 -3.47 -29.24 18.14
CA ARG A 683 -4.40 -28.22 17.64
C ARG A 683 -5.19 -27.58 18.76
#